data_AF-A0A954NR68-F1
#
_entry.id   AF-A0A954NR68-F1
#
_cell.length_a   1.000
_cell.length_b   1.000
_cell.length_c   1.000
_cell.angle_alpha   90.00
_cell.angle_beta   90.00
_cell.angle_gamma   90.00
#
_symmetry.space_group_name_H-M   'P 1'
#
loop_
_entity.id
_entity.type
_entity.pdbx_description
1 polymer ?
#
loop_
_entity_poly.entity_id
_entity_poly.type
_entity_poly.pdbx_seq_one_letter_code
_entity_poly.pdbx_strand_id
1 'polypeptide(L)'
;MNIRLLICCGITLIAVAASAAAGDDGDRGRGDEQARLASDVQRLLTQHCRECHGDKEPESGLRLTGRANLTQLNDSGLPAVVLNDGDQSELLRRVTIEGDERMPPEGEPLTSDEIDLLRRWIDAGVPWRDESDQKIHWSYVKPVRPVPPVLKQQDWGHNEIDTFVLAKLEGIDPAVSPAPTADPATLLRRVYLDLIGIPPSVEEVDAFLDDPSSEHYEQIVEALLDSPHYGEKWARSWLDLARYADSNGYQADQFREIWAYRDWVVAALNHDMPFDQFTIEQLAGDLLPDATIEQKIATGFHRCTTCNVEAGVDPEENRVNQIIDRVNTTGTVWLGTTLECAQCHNHKYDPFTQQDYYQLFAFFNNTPLEVKQPNGEGVAFDTAGPEMELPWTEEQLRQKSKLEQEVEQAQSLVDERIRKLDGSFEKWQPSADAEFPDEIRQLVNKPVDERTEEDHEQLLKHYRESDAELMKRKKELTDLKARLKATGPSTTLVMVEQEEPRMTAIFKRGNFLTPGAAVGPTTPAALHPIEGQDESSNRLAFARWLVSADNPLVARVTVNRWWAEIFGRGIVETVEDFGVQGSPPTHPELLDWLAVEFVEHGWSMKHLHRLIVMSATYQQDSRVSPEQLEFDPDNKWLARGPRYRLPAEAIRDNALAVSGLLSRRIGGPPVYPPQPSGIWRHTGRNPPQYETDTGEDRFRRGLYVVWRRSAPYPSFV
;
A
#
# COMPACT_ATOMS: atom_id res chain seq x y z
N MET A 1 44.82 -47.68 -33.32
CA MET A 1 45.93 -48.66 -33.35
C MET A 1 46.32 -48.94 -31.90
N ASN A 2 45.56 -49.79 -31.21
CA ASN A 2 45.89 -51.17 -30.80
C ASN A 2 46.96 -51.32 -29.70
N ILE A 3 46.47 -51.43 -28.44
CA ILE A 3 46.65 -52.49 -27.41
C ILE A 3 48.06 -53.10 -27.18
N ARG A 4 48.52 -53.10 -25.91
CA ARG A 4 48.89 -54.27 -25.03
C ARG A 4 49.63 -53.77 -23.76
N LEU A 5 49.10 -53.83 -22.53
CA LEU A 5 48.92 -54.93 -21.54
C LEU A 5 50.20 -55.49 -20.86
N LEU A 6 50.29 -55.30 -19.53
CA LEU A 6 50.56 -56.27 -18.42
C LEU A 6 51.68 -55.93 -17.38
N ILE A 7 51.23 -55.79 -16.12
CA ILE A 7 51.70 -56.42 -14.85
C ILE A 7 53.08 -56.03 -14.26
N CYS A 8 53.11 -55.47 -13.04
CA CYS A 8 53.52 -56.20 -11.80
C CYS A 8 53.40 -55.37 -10.50
N CYS A 9 53.31 -56.11 -9.39
CA CYS A 9 52.91 -55.76 -8.02
C CYS A 9 53.77 -54.73 -7.25
N GLY A 10 53.14 -54.06 -6.28
CA GLY A 10 53.78 -53.40 -5.14
C GLY A 10 52.83 -53.36 -3.94
N ILE A 11 53.12 -54.19 -2.94
CA ILE A 11 52.42 -54.30 -1.65
C ILE A 11 52.93 -53.18 -0.73
N THR A 12 52.03 -52.41 -0.11
CA THR A 12 52.39 -51.56 1.04
C THR A 12 51.37 -51.75 2.17
N LEU A 13 51.88 -52.19 3.32
CA LEU A 13 51.15 -52.40 4.57
C LEU A 13 50.51 -51.10 5.09
N ILE A 14 49.25 -51.18 5.53
CA ILE A 14 48.60 -50.19 6.38
C ILE A 14 48.91 -50.54 7.84
N ALA A 15 49.67 -49.68 8.52
CA ALA A 15 49.83 -49.71 9.97
C ALA A 15 48.72 -48.85 10.59
N VAL A 16 47.83 -49.49 11.35
CA VAL A 16 46.84 -48.82 12.21
C VAL A 16 47.56 -48.35 13.46
N ALA A 17 47.80 -47.04 13.56
CA ALA A 17 48.19 -46.40 14.80
C ALA A 17 46.92 -45.94 15.53
N ALA A 18 46.57 -46.63 16.61
CA ALA A 18 45.57 -46.17 17.56
C ALA A 18 46.15 -44.97 18.34
N SER A 19 45.63 -43.78 18.09
CA SER A 19 45.79 -42.64 19.00
C SER A 19 44.49 -42.49 19.78
N ALA A 20 44.59 -42.65 21.09
CA ALA A 20 43.49 -42.59 22.03
C ALA A 20 42.81 -41.21 22.00
N ALA A 21 41.49 -41.23 21.89
CA ALA A 21 40.61 -40.12 22.20
C ALA A 21 40.73 -39.80 23.70
N ALA A 22 41.27 -38.63 24.01
CA ALA A 22 41.25 -38.04 25.35
C ALA A 22 40.82 -36.57 25.29
N GLY A 23 39.92 -36.24 24.36
CA GLY A 23 39.36 -34.90 24.15
C GLY A 23 37.84 -34.84 23.98
N ASP A 24 37.12 -35.97 24.10
CA ASP A 24 35.67 -36.06 23.79
C ASP A 24 34.80 -36.16 25.07
N ASP A 25 35.38 -36.55 26.22
CA ASP A 25 34.61 -36.68 27.48
C ASP A 25 34.27 -35.33 28.13
N GLY A 26 35.12 -34.31 27.93
CA GLY A 26 34.90 -32.96 28.49
C GLY A 26 33.80 -32.17 27.78
N ASP A 27 33.66 -32.35 26.46
CA ASP A 27 32.66 -31.65 25.64
C ASP A 27 31.27 -32.30 25.77
N ARG A 28 31.22 -33.64 25.84
CA ARG A 28 29.98 -34.38 26.14
C ARG A 28 29.48 -34.12 27.56
N GLY A 29 30.37 -34.04 28.54
CA GLY A 29 30.01 -33.71 29.93
C GLY A 29 29.42 -32.30 30.07
N ARG A 30 29.96 -31.32 29.34
CA ARG A 30 29.48 -29.93 29.33
C ARG A 30 28.13 -29.80 28.61
N GLY A 31 27.93 -30.54 27.51
CA GLY A 31 26.65 -30.61 26.81
C GLY A 31 25.54 -31.25 27.64
N ASP A 32 25.83 -32.35 28.34
CA ASP A 32 24.89 -33.03 29.24
C ASP A 32 24.50 -32.17 30.46
N GLU A 33 25.45 -31.39 30.98
CA GLU A 33 25.20 -30.46 32.09
C GLU A 33 24.31 -29.28 31.65
N GLN A 34 24.57 -28.68 30.48
CA GLN A 34 23.74 -27.63 29.91
C GLN A 34 22.32 -28.11 29.58
N ALA A 35 22.17 -29.34 29.08
CA ALA A 35 20.86 -29.93 28.76
C ALA A 35 20.02 -30.19 30.02
N ARG A 36 20.65 -30.64 31.11
CA ARG A 36 20.00 -30.79 32.42
C ARG A 36 19.60 -29.44 32.99
N LEU A 37 20.52 -28.47 32.98
CA LEU A 37 20.29 -27.11 33.45
C LEU A 37 19.11 -26.45 32.71
N ALA A 38 19.05 -26.60 31.38
CA ALA A 38 17.93 -26.13 30.55
C ALA A 38 16.60 -26.80 30.95
N SER A 39 16.60 -28.12 31.13
CA SER A 39 15.38 -28.87 31.48
C SER A 39 14.86 -28.53 32.88
N ASP A 40 15.75 -28.34 33.86
CA ASP A 40 15.39 -28.02 35.23
C ASP A 40 14.83 -26.60 35.34
N VAL A 41 15.41 -25.64 34.64
CA VAL A 41 14.87 -24.27 34.59
C VAL A 41 13.55 -24.20 33.81
N GLN A 42 13.42 -24.89 32.68
CA GLN A 42 12.16 -24.92 31.95
C GLN A 42 11.02 -25.51 32.79
N ARG A 43 11.30 -26.53 33.62
CA ARG A 43 10.35 -27.05 34.60
C ARG A 43 9.98 -25.99 35.63
N LEU A 44 10.97 -25.27 36.16
CA LEU A 44 10.78 -24.18 37.11
C LEU A 44 9.90 -23.06 36.55
N LEU A 45 10.22 -22.57 35.35
CA LEU A 45 9.42 -21.55 34.66
C LEU A 45 7.99 -22.03 34.39
N THR A 46 7.83 -23.31 34.05
CA THR A 46 6.50 -23.91 33.85
C THR A 46 5.67 -23.96 35.12
N GLN A 47 6.31 -24.26 36.25
CA GLN A 47 5.64 -24.39 37.54
C GLN A 47 5.21 -23.04 38.13
N HIS A 48 6.08 -22.04 38.03
CA HIS A 48 5.90 -20.79 38.77
C HIS A 48 5.57 -19.57 37.92
N CYS A 49 5.77 -19.63 36.60
CA CYS A 49 5.76 -18.42 35.77
C CYS A 49 4.87 -18.52 34.54
N ARG A 50 4.70 -19.71 33.93
CA ARG A 50 3.96 -19.87 32.66
C ARG A 50 2.45 -19.68 32.77
N GLU A 51 1.88 -19.67 33.97
CA GLU A 51 0.45 -19.34 34.14
C GLU A 51 0.17 -17.91 33.70
N CYS A 52 0.98 -16.94 34.14
CA CYS A 52 0.87 -15.53 33.76
C CYS A 52 1.77 -15.13 32.58
N HIS A 53 2.87 -15.84 32.33
CA HIS A 53 3.86 -15.52 31.27
C HIS A 53 3.97 -16.63 30.20
N GLY A 54 2.88 -17.36 29.99
CA GLY A 54 2.74 -18.38 28.95
C GLY A 54 2.40 -17.80 27.57
N ASP A 55 2.01 -18.66 26.63
CA ASP A 55 1.71 -18.24 25.26
C ASP A 55 0.42 -17.42 25.13
N LYS A 56 -0.53 -17.64 26.04
CA LYS A 56 -1.84 -16.97 26.07
C LYS A 56 -1.82 -15.82 27.08
N GLU A 57 -1.87 -14.59 26.55
CA GLU A 57 -2.00 -13.34 27.32
C GLU A 57 -0.89 -13.14 28.37
N PRO A 58 0.39 -13.12 27.94
CA PRO A 58 1.50 -12.93 28.85
C PRO A 58 1.44 -11.56 29.55
N GLU A 59 1.53 -11.55 30.87
CA GLU A 59 1.65 -10.31 31.64
C GLU A 59 2.90 -9.53 31.26
N SER A 60 2.74 -8.21 31.15
CA SER A 60 3.81 -7.26 30.78
C SER A 60 4.55 -7.58 29.47
N GLY A 61 3.92 -8.34 28.55
CA GLY A 61 4.51 -8.70 27.27
C GLY A 61 5.69 -9.68 27.36
N LEU A 62 5.94 -10.28 28.54
CA LEU A 62 7.03 -11.22 28.75
C LEU A 62 6.56 -12.67 28.58
N ARG A 63 7.21 -13.40 27.66
CA ARG A 63 6.98 -14.84 27.42
C ARG A 63 8.14 -15.68 27.88
N LEU A 64 7.85 -16.71 28.68
CA LEU A 64 8.86 -17.63 29.22
C LEU A 64 8.81 -19.02 28.54
N THR A 65 8.32 -19.06 27.30
CA THR A 65 8.15 -20.25 26.47
C THR A 65 9.19 -20.40 25.37
N GLY A 66 10.05 -19.41 25.16
CA GLY A 66 11.12 -19.46 24.16
C GLY A 66 12.36 -18.66 24.56
N ARG A 67 13.54 -19.11 24.13
CA ARG A 67 14.83 -18.48 24.48
C ARG A 67 14.90 -17.02 24.04
N ALA A 68 14.47 -16.74 22.81
CA ALA A 68 14.53 -15.40 22.22
C ALA A 68 13.71 -14.37 23.03
N ASN A 69 12.57 -14.80 23.57
CA ASN A 69 11.66 -13.95 24.34
C ASN A 69 12.27 -13.44 25.66
N LEU A 70 13.25 -14.18 26.22
CA LEU A 70 13.90 -13.82 27.48
C LEU A 70 14.84 -12.64 27.34
N THR A 71 15.51 -12.55 26.19
CA THR A 71 16.53 -11.53 25.91
C THR A 71 15.97 -10.30 25.20
N GLN A 72 14.71 -10.35 24.80
CA GLN A 72 14.01 -9.24 24.15
C GLN A 72 13.39 -8.29 25.18
N LEU A 73 13.27 -7.02 24.80
CA LEU A 73 12.56 -6.03 25.60
C LEU A 73 11.07 -6.40 25.72
N ASN A 74 10.53 -6.25 26.92
CA ASN A 74 9.11 -6.41 27.21
C ASN A 74 8.48 -5.04 27.53
N ASP A 75 7.23 -4.99 28.02
CA ASP A 75 6.51 -3.73 28.26
C ASP A 75 7.22 -2.79 29.26
N SER A 76 8.15 -3.31 30.07
CA SER A 76 9.00 -2.51 30.97
C SER A 76 10.11 -1.73 30.26
N GLY A 77 10.39 -2.06 28.99
CA GLY A 77 11.51 -1.52 28.22
C GLY A 77 12.87 -2.13 28.60
N LEU A 78 12.89 -3.24 29.34
CA LEU A 78 14.07 -4.01 29.70
C LEU A 78 13.88 -5.49 29.32
N PRO A 79 14.96 -6.23 29.01
CA PRO A 79 14.85 -7.67 28.81
C PRO A 79 14.69 -8.38 30.15
N ALA A 80 14.00 -9.53 30.15
CA ALA A 80 13.93 -10.35 31.36
C ALA A 80 15.32 -10.91 31.71
N VAL A 81 16.14 -11.21 30.71
CA VAL A 81 17.47 -11.78 30.87
C VAL A 81 18.48 -11.02 30.02
N VAL A 82 19.57 -10.59 30.66
CA VAL A 82 20.79 -10.16 30.01
C VAL A 82 21.74 -11.37 29.95
N LEU A 83 22.14 -11.77 28.74
CA LEU A 83 22.93 -12.99 28.56
C LEU A 83 24.25 -12.93 29.32
N ASN A 84 24.52 -13.98 30.09
CA ASN A 84 25.73 -14.15 30.92
C ASN A 84 25.86 -13.12 32.06
N ASP A 85 24.80 -12.37 32.39
CA ASP A 85 24.82 -11.36 33.45
C ASP A 85 23.52 -11.44 34.28
N GLY A 86 23.54 -12.28 35.32
CA GLY A 86 22.42 -12.41 36.24
C GLY A 86 22.11 -11.14 37.03
N ASP A 87 23.09 -10.29 37.32
CA ASP A 87 22.90 -9.09 38.14
C ASP A 87 22.19 -7.96 37.38
N GLN A 88 22.33 -7.93 36.06
CA GLN A 88 21.60 -6.99 35.18
C GLN A 88 20.27 -7.57 34.64
N SER A 89 19.93 -8.81 34.98
CA SER A 89 18.72 -9.48 34.50
C SER A 89 17.50 -9.14 35.35
N GLU A 90 16.48 -8.54 34.74
CA GLU A 90 15.25 -8.13 35.43
C GLU A 90 14.51 -9.34 36.03
N LEU A 91 14.60 -10.52 35.42
CA LEU A 91 14.05 -11.77 35.95
C LEU A 91 14.58 -12.07 37.35
N LEU A 92 15.90 -11.99 37.56
CA LEU A 92 16.51 -12.26 38.85
C LEU A 92 16.18 -11.19 39.88
N ARG A 93 16.12 -9.93 39.45
CA ARG A 93 15.69 -8.84 40.32
C ARG A 93 14.25 -9.07 40.79
N ARG A 94 13.32 -9.38 39.88
CA ARG A 94 11.89 -9.55 40.19
C ARG A 94 11.60 -10.72 41.15
N VAL A 95 12.36 -11.80 41.05
CA VAL A 95 12.18 -12.96 41.94
C VAL A 95 12.87 -12.81 43.30
N THR A 96 13.70 -11.77 43.49
CA THR A 96 14.44 -11.53 44.74
C THR A 96 13.97 -10.31 45.54
N ILE A 97 13.19 -9.41 44.95
CA ILE A 97 12.62 -8.25 45.66
C ILE A 97 11.43 -8.63 46.56
N GLU A 98 11.16 -7.79 47.56
CA GLU A 98 9.97 -7.86 48.39
C GLU A 98 8.93 -6.80 47.95
N GLY A 99 7.65 -7.05 48.20
CA GLY A 99 6.55 -6.13 47.91
C GLY A 99 5.79 -6.44 46.61
N ASP A 100 4.97 -5.47 46.16
CA ASP A 100 3.96 -5.66 45.10
C ASP A 100 4.56 -5.97 43.71
N GLU A 101 5.87 -5.74 43.52
CA GLU A 101 6.58 -6.02 42.27
C GLU A 101 7.29 -7.39 42.25
N ARG A 102 7.26 -8.14 43.35
CA ARG A 102 7.85 -9.48 43.47
C ARG A 102 7.14 -10.48 42.56
N MET A 103 7.92 -11.35 41.93
CA MET A 103 7.44 -12.48 41.14
C MET A 103 7.77 -13.84 41.80
N PRO A 104 6.86 -14.83 41.78
CA PRO A 104 5.46 -14.75 41.35
C PRO A 104 4.65 -13.79 42.23
N PRO A 105 3.65 -13.08 41.68
CA PRO A 105 2.89 -12.06 42.43
C PRO A 105 1.94 -12.74 43.43
N GLU A 106 1.34 -13.85 43.02
CA GLU A 106 0.53 -14.74 43.84
C GLU A 106 1.27 -16.07 44.03
N GLY A 107 1.27 -16.61 45.24
CA GLY A 107 1.96 -17.87 45.57
C GLY A 107 3.29 -17.71 46.32
N GLU A 108 3.86 -18.85 46.70
CA GLU A 108 5.10 -18.92 47.49
C GLU A 108 6.29 -18.35 46.70
N PRO A 109 7.21 -17.60 47.34
CA PRO A 109 8.47 -17.19 46.72
C PRO A 109 9.29 -18.39 46.27
N LEU A 110 10.10 -18.19 45.22
CA LEU A 110 11.11 -19.17 44.86
C LEU A 110 12.07 -19.37 46.03
N THR A 111 12.45 -20.62 46.26
CA THR A 111 13.47 -20.98 47.23
C THR A 111 14.84 -20.46 46.80
N SER A 112 15.77 -20.35 47.75
CA SER A 112 17.16 -19.97 47.46
C SER A 112 17.79 -20.85 46.36
N ASP A 113 17.50 -22.14 46.40
CA ASP A 113 18.05 -23.12 45.45
C ASP A 113 17.49 -22.92 44.03
N GLU A 114 16.23 -22.51 43.91
CA GLU A 114 15.58 -22.20 42.62
C GLU A 114 16.06 -20.85 42.05
N ILE A 115 16.30 -19.86 42.91
CA ILE A 115 16.92 -18.58 42.52
C ILE A 115 18.36 -18.80 42.05
N ASP A 116 19.13 -19.61 42.77
CA ASP A 116 20.49 -19.99 42.39
C ASP A 116 20.52 -20.82 41.10
N LEU A 117 19.48 -21.62 40.85
CA LEU A 117 19.30 -22.32 39.58
C LEU A 117 19.09 -21.35 38.40
N LEU A 118 18.21 -20.35 38.57
CA LEU A 118 18.00 -19.30 37.56
C LEU A 118 19.27 -18.49 37.30
N ARG A 119 20.02 -18.15 38.35
CA ARG A 119 21.29 -17.42 38.22
C ARG A 119 22.33 -18.19 37.45
N ARG A 120 22.58 -19.46 37.83
CA ARG A 120 23.51 -20.33 37.09
C ARG A 120 23.10 -20.52 35.63
N TRP A 121 21.81 -20.55 35.36
CA TRP A 121 21.30 -20.67 33.99
C TRP A 121 21.52 -19.41 33.16
N ILE A 122 21.30 -18.22 33.73
CA ILE A 122 21.57 -16.95 33.05
C ILE A 122 23.07 -16.79 32.80
N ASP A 123 23.89 -17.05 33.82
CA ASP A 123 25.35 -16.95 33.77
C ASP A 123 25.96 -17.97 32.79
N ALA A 124 25.28 -19.10 32.57
CA ALA A 124 25.63 -20.11 31.56
C ALA A 124 25.17 -19.75 30.12
N GLY A 125 24.64 -18.55 29.91
CA GLY A 125 24.21 -18.07 28.60
C GLY A 125 22.81 -18.55 28.19
N VAL A 126 21.96 -18.88 29.16
CA VAL A 126 20.56 -19.29 28.95
C VAL A 126 20.48 -20.53 28.05
N PRO A 127 21.11 -21.66 28.42
CA PRO A 127 20.94 -22.89 27.66
C PRO A 127 19.45 -23.25 27.63
N TRP A 128 18.91 -23.42 26.44
CA TRP A 128 17.50 -23.67 26.22
C TRP A 128 17.37 -24.98 25.46
N ARG A 129 16.41 -25.81 25.88
CA ARG A 129 16.03 -26.96 25.08
C ARG A 129 14.99 -26.47 24.11
N ASP A 130 15.40 -26.27 22.85
CA ASP A 130 14.45 -25.89 21.81
C ASP A 130 13.39 -26.98 21.67
N GLU A 131 12.13 -26.57 21.67
CA GLU A 131 11.05 -27.28 20.99
C GLU A 131 11.29 -27.19 19.47
N SER A 132 12.47 -27.61 18.99
CA SER A 132 12.89 -27.60 17.59
C SER A 132 12.10 -28.57 16.70
N ASP A 133 10.95 -29.05 17.18
CA ASP A 133 9.88 -29.68 16.41
C ASP A 133 8.70 -28.73 16.12
N GLN A 134 8.71 -27.48 16.62
CA GLN A 134 7.83 -26.44 16.10
C GLN A 134 8.36 -26.00 14.72
N LYS A 135 7.85 -26.63 13.67
CA LYS A 135 8.11 -26.25 12.27
C LYS A 135 7.90 -24.74 12.12
N ILE A 136 8.90 -24.03 11.57
CA ILE A 136 8.74 -22.64 11.09
C ILE A 136 7.45 -22.59 10.26
N HIS A 137 6.58 -21.62 10.56
CA HIS A 137 5.31 -21.50 9.86
C HIS A 137 5.54 -21.42 8.35
N TRP A 138 4.74 -22.14 7.57
CA TRP A 138 4.97 -22.37 6.13
C TRP A 138 5.15 -21.07 5.33
N SER A 139 4.47 -19.99 5.74
CA SER A 139 4.51 -18.69 5.07
C SER A 139 5.84 -17.95 5.23
N TYR A 140 6.62 -18.27 6.26
CA TYR A 140 7.96 -17.69 6.50
C TYR A 140 9.08 -18.54 5.89
N VAL A 141 8.76 -19.63 5.19
CA VAL A 141 9.72 -20.46 4.47
C VAL A 141 9.69 -20.11 2.99
N LYS A 142 10.85 -19.80 2.39
CA LYS A 142 10.97 -19.48 0.97
C LYS A 142 10.30 -20.57 0.11
N PRO A 143 9.37 -20.23 -0.82
CA PRO A 143 8.77 -21.22 -1.70
C PRO A 143 9.83 -21.85 -2.60
N VAL A 144 9.65 -23.14 -2.87
CA VAL A 144 10.43 -23.88 -3.87
C VAL A 144 9.47 -24.38 -4.93
N ARG A 145 9.88 -24.38 -6.21
CA ARG A 145 9.01 -24.82 -7.31
C ARG A 145 8.62 -26.29 -7.11
N PRO A 146 7.35 -26.59 -6.82
CA PRO A 146 6.92 -27.97 -6.65
C PRO A 146 6.91 -28.70 -8.00
N VAL A 147 7.18 -30.00 -7.98
CA VAL A 147 7.05 -30.85 -9.16
C VAL A 147 5.56 -31.14 -9.38
N PRO A 148 4.98 -30.86 -10.56
CA PRO A 148 3.58 -31.16 -10.84
C PRO A 148 3.26 -32.65 -10.60
N PRO A 149 2.16 -32.98 -9.90
CA PRO A 149 1.75 -34.35 -9.65
C PRO A 149 1.53 -35.17 -10.92
N VAL A 150 1.77 -36.48 -10.86
CA VAL A 150 1.42 -37.39 -11.95
C VAL A 150 -0.06 -37.77 -11.84
N LEU A 151 -0.88 -37.30 -12.78
CA LEU A 151 -2.33 -37.51 -12.79
C LEU A 151 -2.74 -38.91 -13.26
N LYS A 152 -3.86 -39.41 -12.73
CA LYS A 152 -4.52 -40.63 -13.25
C LYS A 152 -5.34 -40.32 -14.50
N GLN A 153 -6.01 -39.17 -14.52
CA GLN A 153 -6.77 -38.68 -15.66
C GLN A 153 -5.93 -37.65 -16.44
N GLN A 154 -5.14 -38.14 -17.40
CA GLN A 154 -4.24 -37.27 -18.20
C GLN A 154 -4.96 -36.40 -19.24
N ASP A 155 -6.25 -36.68 -19.50
CA ASP A 155 -7.02 -36.02 -20.56
C ASP A 155 -7.75 -34.74 -20.09
N TRP A 156 -7.68 -34.38 -18.81
CA TRP A 156 -8.28 -33.15 -18.26
C TRP A 156 -7.19 -32.15 -17.86
N GLY A 157 -7.25 -30.95 -18.41
CA GLY A 157 -6.33 -29.86 -18.10
C GLY A 157 -5.62 -29.28 -19.33
N HIS A 158 -5.19 -28.03 -19.19
CA HIS A 158 -4.44 -27.27 -20.19
C HIS A 158 -3.05 -26.87 -19.69
N ASN A 159 -2.87 -26.76 -18.37
CA ASN A 159 -1.59 -26.37 -17.75
C ASN A 159 -1.42 -26.96 -16.33
N GLU A 160 -0.34 -26.57 -15.65
CA GLU A 160 0.04 -27.05 -14.33
C GLU A 160 -0.99 -26.70 -13.24
N ILE A 161 -1.75 -25.61 -13.37
CA ILE A 161 -2.82 -25.26 -12.42
C ILE A 161 -3.81 -26.42 -12.33
N ASP A 162 -4.24 -26.92 -13.49
CA ASP A 162 -5.19 -28.02 -13.59
C ASP A 162 -4.62 -29.31 -12.97
N THR A 163 -3.31 -29.50 -13.09
CA THR A 163 -2.63 -30.66 -12.49
C THR A 163 -2.71 -30.62 -10.96
N PHE A 164 -2.41 -29.49 -10.33
CA PHE A 164 -2.51 -29.38 -8.87
C PHE A 164 -3.96 -29.46 -8.37
N VAL A 165 -4.90 -28.88 -9.11
CA VAL A 165 -6.33 -28.90 -8.76
C VAL A 165 -6.89 -30.31 -8.88
N LEU A 166 -6.62 -31.02 -9.98
CA LEU A 166 -7.10 -32.39 -10.16
C LEU A 166 -6.51 -33.32 -9.11
N ALA A 167 -5.20 -33.23 -8.84
CA ALA A 167 -4.56 -34.03 -7.81
C ALA A 167 -5.18 -33.80 -6.43
N LYS A 168 -5.57 -32.55 -6.12
CA LYS A 168 -6.27 -32.24 -4.87
C LYS A 168 -7.66 -32.87 -4.82
N LEU A 169 -8.45 -32.75 -5.88
CA LEU A 169 -9.79 -33.33 -5.98
C LEU A 169 -9.75 -34.86 -5.83
N GLU A 170 -8.89 -35.54 -6.61
CA GLU A 170 -8.70 -36.98 -6.54
C GLU A 170 -8.25 -37.46 -5.14
N GLY A 171 -7.48 -36.61 -4.43
CA GLY A 171 -6.99 -36.89 -3.08
C GLY A 171 -8.04 -36.72 -1.99
N ILE A 172 -9.07 -35.88 -2.20
CA ILE A 172 -10.14 -35.66 -1.21
C ILE A 172 -11.23 -36.72 -1.38
N ASP A 173 -11.78 -36.85 -2.58
CA ASP A 173 -12.81 -37.84 -2.89
C ASP A 173 -12.71 -38.24 -4.37
N PRO A 174 -12.35 -39.50 -4.69
CA PRO A 174 -12.28 -40.00 -6.06
C PRO A 174 -13.61 -39.92 -6.84
N ALA A 175 -14.74 -39.76 -6.16
CA ALA A 175 -16.05 -39.58 -6.81
C ALA A 175 -16.29 -38.14 -7.28
N VAL A 176 -15.54 -37.16 -6.76
CA VAL A 176 -15.64 -35.76 -7.16
C VAL A 176 -14.81 -35.55 -8.41
N SER A 177 -15.47 -35.09 -9.47
CA SER A 177 -14.83 -34.74 -10.73
C SER A 177 -15.03 -33.26 -11.03
N PRO A 178 -14.09 -32.64 -11.77
CA PRO A 178 -14.26 -31.28 -12.26
C PRO A 178 -15.54 -31.14 -13.10
N ALA A 179 -16.19 -29.98 -13.02
CA ALA A 179 -17.31 -29.65 -13.87
C ALA A 179 -16.86 -29.58 -15.35
N PRO A 180 -17.78 -29.82 -16.31
CA PRO A 180 -17.47 -29.60 -17.72
C PRO A 180 -17.13 -28.12 -17.98
N THR A 181 -16.49 -27.83 -19.10
CA THR A 181 -16.29 -26.46 -19.58
C THR A 181 -17.64 -25.72 -19.67
N ALA A 182 -17.65 -24.45 -19.27
CA ALA A 182 -18.81 -23.59 -19.36
C ALA A 182 -19.26 -23.42 -20.82
N ASP A 183 -20.53 -23.06 -21.04
CA ASP A 183 -20.98 -22.70 -22.38
C ASP A 183 -20.19 -21.47 -22.91
N PRO A 184 -19.98 -21.37 -24.24
CA PRO A 184 -19.11 -20.33 -24.79
C PRO A 184 -19.52 -18.89 -24.42
N ALA A 185 -20.81 -18.57 -24.37
CA ALA A 185 -21.28 -17.23 -24.01
C ALA A 185 -20.96 -16.90 -22.54
N THR A 186 -21.16 -17.85 -21.63
CA THR A 186 -20.80 -17.71 -20.21
C THR A 186 -19.29 -17.53 -20.05
N LEU A 187 -18.48 -18.34 -20.76
CA LEU A 187 -17.03 -18.26 -20.68
C LEU A 187 -16.51 -16.91 -21.18
N LEU A 188 -17.00 -16.45 -22.34
CA LEU A 188 -16.64 -15.15 -22.90
C LEU A 188 -17.01 -14.00 -21.95
N ARG A 189 -18.23 -14.00 -21.43
CA ARG A 189 -18.67 -12.97 -20.49
C ARG A 189 -17.78 -12.96 -19.24
N ARG A 190 -17.43 -14.13 -18.71
CA ARG A 190 -16.59 -14.26 -17.51
C ARG A 190 -15.22 -13.64 -17.74
N VAL A 191 -14.52 -14.00 -18.82
CA VAL A 191 -13.16 -13.50 -19.08
C VAL A 191 -13.12 -11.99 -19.34
N TYR A 192 -14.14 -11.43 -20.00
CA TYR A 192 -14.29 -9.98 -20.16
C TYR A 192 -14.44 -9.25 -18.82
N LEU A 193 -15.29 -9.76 -17.93
CA LEU A 193 -15.49 -9.17 -16.60
C LEU A 193 -14.23 -9.30 -15.73
N ASP A 194 -13.53 -10.42 -15.81
CA ASP A 194 -12.38 -10.69 -14.95
C ASP A 194 -11.11 -9.98 -15.42
N LEU A 195 -10.94 -9.78 -16.74
CA LEU A 195 -9.75 -9.09 -17.26
C LEU A 195 -9.94 -7.57 -17.39
N ILE A 196 -11.10 -7.10 -17.85
CA ILE A 196 -11.32 -5.66 -18.13
C ILE A 196 -12.52 -5.04 -17.39
N GLY A 197 -13.32 -5.83 -16.67
CA GLY A 197 -14.37 -5.34 -15.78
C GLY A 197 -15.64 -4.84 -16.46
N ILE A 198 -15.78 -5.02 -17.78
CA ILE A 198 -16.93 -4.65 -18.58
C ILE A 198 -17.36 -5.83 -19.47
N PRO A 199 -18.65 -5.96 -19.82
CA PRO A 199 -19.12 -7.10 -20.60
C PRO A 199 -18.72 -6.96 -22.08
N PRO A 200 -18.66 -8.08 -22.83
CA PRO A 200 -18.48 -8.03 -24.28
C PRO A 200 -19.68 -7.36 -24.96
N SER A 201 -19.44 -6.76 -26.12
CA SER A 201 -20.50 -6.32 -27.03
C SER A 201 -21.24 -7.51 -27.63
N VAL A 202 -22.42 -7.25 -28.20
CA VAL A 202 -23.21 -8.31 -28.86
C VAL A 202 -22.47 -8.88 -30.06
N GLU A 203 -21.76 -8.03 -30.80
CA GLU A 203 -20.96 -8.41 -31.95
C GLU A 203 -19.79 -9.32 -31.57
N GLU A 204 -19.13 -9.05 -30.45
CA GLU A 204 -18.06 -9.91 -29.91
C GLU A 204 -18.60 -11.26 -29.44
N VAL A 205 -19.80 -11.28 -28.84
CA VAL A 205 -20.48 -12.53 -28.45
C VAL A 205 -20.81 -13.36 -29.69
N ASP A 206 -21.46 -12.78 -30.69
CA ASP A 206 -21.86 -13.49 -31.90
C ASP A 206 -20.62 -14.06 -32.64
N ALA A 207 -19.54 -13.28 -32.74
CA ALA A 207 -18.29 -13.72 -33.36
C ALA A 207 -17.66 -14.93 -32.65
N PHE A 208 -17.67 -14.96 -31.31
CA PHE A 208 -17.15 -16.10 -30.56
C PHE A 208 -18.09 -17.33 -30.60
N LEU A 209 -19.40 -17.12 -30.67
CA LEU A 209 -20.35 -18.23 -30.81
C LEU A 209 -20.25 -18.93 -32.17
N ASP A 210 -19.85 -18.19 -33.22
CA ASP A 210 -19.61 -18.74 -34.56
C ASP A 210 -18.31 -19.60 -34.61
N ASP A 211 -17.31 -19.28 -33.78
CA ASP A 211 -16.06 -20.05 -33.63
C ASP A 211 -15.64 -20.16 -32.15
N PRO A 212 -16.20 -21.10 -31.37
CA PRO A 212 -15.87 -21.28 -29.96
C PRO A 212 -14.60 -22.15 -29.77
N SER A 213 -13.65 -22.09 -30.70
CA SER A 213 -12.39 -22.85 -30.60
C SER A 213 -11.48 -22.30 -29.49
N SER A 214 -10.63 -23.18 -28.96
CA SER A 214 -9.63 -22.79 -27.95
C SER A 214 -8.64 -21.73 -28.47
N GLU A 215 -8.31 -21.78 -29.76
CA GLU A 215 -7.44 -20.81 -30.41
C GLU A 215 -8.10 -19.43 -30.48
N HIS A 216 -9.39 -19.36 -30.82
CA HIS A 216 -10.11 -18.09 -30.82
C HIS A 216 -10.28 -17.53 -29.39
N TYR A 217 -10.53 -18.38 -28.39
CA TYR A 217 -10.54 -17.97 -26.98
C TYR A 217 -9.19 -17.40 -26.54
N GLU A 218 -8.07 -18.02 -26.91
CA GLU A 218 -6.73 -17.53 -26.64
C GLU A 218 -6.50 -16.14 -27.25
N GLN A 219 -6.89 -15.93 -28.51
CA GLN A 219 -6.78 -14.62 -29.18
C GLN A 219 -7.59 -13.54 -28.47
N ILE A 220 -8.79 -13.87 -27.97
CA ILE A 220 -9.61 -12.96 -27.17
C ILE A 220 -8.91 -12.63 -25.85
N VAL A 221 -8.34 -13.62 -25.17
CA VAL A 221 -7.56 -13.39 -23.93
C VAL A 221 -6.40 -12.43 -24.18
N GLU A 222 -5.61 -12.63 -25.24
CA GLU A 222 -4.51 -11.71 -25.59
C GLU A 222 -5.04 -10.29 -25.85
N ALA A 223 -6.11 -10.15 -26.62
CA ALA A 223 -6.70 -8.84 -26.93
C ALA A 223 -7.23 -8.13 -25.66
N LEU A 224 -7.77 -8.88 -24.70
CA LEU A 224 -8.24 -8.34 -23.42
C LEU A 224 -7.08 -7.94 -22.50
N LEU A 225 -5.98 -8.70 -22.50
CA LEU A 225 -4.76 -8.36 -21.76
C LEU A 225 -4.09 -7.11 -22.34
N ASP A 226 -4.13 -6.91 -23.65
CA ASP A 226 -3.62 -5.71 -24.33
C ASP A 226 -4.56 -4.50 -24.29
N SER A 227 -5.80 -4.70 -23.83
CA SER A 227 -6.79 -3.64 -23.72
C SER A 227 -6.35 -2.57 -22.72
N PRO A 228 -6.51 -1.27 -23.02
CA PRO A 228 -6.20 -0.20 -22.06
C PRO A 228 -7.17 -0.18 -20.86
N HIS A 229 -8.28 -0.95 -20.92
CA HIS A 229 -9.23 -1.12 -19.84
C HIS A 229 -8.82 -2.21 -18.83
N TYR A 230 -7.76 -2.99 -19.12
CA TYR A 230 -7.18 -3.96 -18.20
C TYR A 230 -6.68 -3.28 -16.92
N GLY A 231 -5.86 -2.23 -17.07
CA GLY A 231 -5.31 -1.46 -15.97
C GLY A 231 -6.39 -0.79 -15.12
N GLU A 232 -7.48 -0.31 -15.72
CA GLU A 232 -8.61 0.23 -14.96
C GLU A 232 -9.32 -0.83 -14.09
N LYS A 233 -9.42 -2.07 -14.58
CA LYS A 233 -10.01 -3.17 -13.81
C LYS A 233 -9.16 -3.50 -12.60
N TRP A 234 -7.86 -3.64 -12.80
CA TRP A 234 -6.93 -4.14 -11.79
C TRP A 234 -6.41 -3.05 -10.85
N ALA A 235 -6.39 -1.78 -11.29
CA ALA A 235 -6.06 -0.65 -10.43
C ALA A 235 -7.05 -0.51 -9.28
N ARG A 236 -8.32 -0.86 -9.47
CA ARG A 236 -9.36 -0.72 -8.44
C ARG A 236 -8.97 -1.43 -7.14
N SER A 237 -8.72 -2.74 -7.21
CA SER A 237 -8.33 -3.55 -6.06
C SER A 237 -6.97 -3.11 -5.49
N TRP A 238 -6.05 -2.61 -6.32
CA TRP A 238 -4.78 -2.05 -5.84
C TRP A 238 -4.97 -0.74 -5.06
N LEU A 239 -5.87 0.14 -5.52
CA LEU A 239 -6.15 1.42 -4.89
C LEU A 239 -6.82 1.24 -3.53
N ASP A 240 -7.65 0.21 -3.38
CA ASP A 240 -8.19 -0.19 -2.07
C ASP A 240 -7.07 -0.59 -1.10
N LEU A 241 -6.12 -1.42 -1.56
CA LEU A 241 -4.93 -1.80 -0.79
C LEU A 241 -4.06 -0.59 -0.43
N ALA A 242 -3.88 0.35 -1.36
CA ALA A 242 -3.18 1.60 -1.13
C ALA A 242 -3.97 2.59 -0.27
N ARG A 243 -5.22 2.26 0.10
CA ARG A 243 -6.15 3.14 0.84
C ARG A 243 -6.38 4.47 0.12
N TYR A 244 -6.46 4.46 -1.21
CA TYR A 244 -6.65 5.64 -2.03
C TYR A 244 -7.94 6.40 -1.66
N ALA A 245 -7.86 7.74 -1.70
CA ALA A 245 -9.02 8.62 -1.69
C ALA A 245 -8.61 10.00 -2.18
N ASP A 246 -9.56 10.71 -2.79
CA ASP A 246 -9.40 12.10 -3.23
C ASP A 246 -9.49 13.09 -2.05
N SER A 247 -9.72 12.61 -0.82
CA SER A 247 -9.84 13.44 0.40
C SER A 247 -8.92 12.98 1.53
N ASN A 248 -8.82 13.72 2.64
CA ASN A 248 -7.87 13.47 3.73
C ASN A 248 -8.35 12.50 4.83
N GLY A 249 -9.67 12.33 5.00
CA GLY A 249 -10.28 11.66 6.16
C GLY A 249 -10.60 12.61 7.33
N TYR A 250 -10.93 12.01 8.49
CA TYR A 250 -11.36 12.71 9.72
C TYR A 250 -12.64 13.55 9.55
N GLN A 251 -12.93 14.45 10.50
CA GLN A 251 -14.13 15.29 10.51
C GLN A 251 -14.09 16.39 9.44
N ALA A 252 -12.91 16.95 9.15
CA ALA A 252 -12.74 17.99 8.13
C ALA A 252 -12.77 17.45 6.69
N ASP A 253 -12.21 16.27 6.45
CA ASP A 253 -12.18 15.52 5.18
C ASP A 253 -12.06 16.39 3.91
N GLN A 254 -11.03 17.24 3.88
CA GLN A 254 -10.72 18.12 2.76
C GLN A 254 -10.18 17.34 1.55
N PHE A 255 -10.37 17.87 0.35
CA PHE A 255 -9.83 17.29 -0.87
C PHE A 255 -8.32 17.47 -0.98
N ARG A 256 -7.68 16.57 -1.72
CA ARG A 256 -6.26 16.58 -2.04
C ARG A 256 -6.05 16.17 -3.49
N GLU A 257 -5.08 16.78 -4.14
CA GLU A 257 -4.72 16.46 -5.53
C GLU A 257 -3.79 15.24 -5.55
N ILE A 258 -4.37 14.06 -5.80
CA ILE A 258 -3.64 12.77 -5.82
C ILE A 258 -4.03 11.86 -7.00
N TRP A 259 -4.94 12.30 -7.86
CA TRP A 259 -5.46 11.50 -8.98
C TRP A 259 -4.38 11.05 -9.97
N ALA A 260 -3.24 11.76 -10.05
CA ALA A 260 -2.13 11.34 -10.91
C ALA A 260 -1.51 10.01 -10.46
N TYR A 261 -1.51 9.71 -9.16
CA TYR A 261 -1.09 8.40 -8.65
C TYR A 261 -2.04 7.29 -9.12
N ARG A 262 -3.35 7.53 -9.08
CA ARG A 262 -4.36 6.58 -9.60
C ARG A 262 -4.11 6.28 -11.08
N ASP A 263 -3.85 7.32 -11.87
CA ASP A 263 -3.59 7.18 -13.30
C ASP A 263 -2.25 6.49 -13.58
N TRP A 264 -1.24 6.75 -12.75
CA TRP A 264 0.04 6.02 -12.80
C TRP A 264 -0.16 4.53 -12.53
N VAL A 265 -0.97 4.14 -11.54
CA VAL A 265 -1.30 2.73 -11.27
C VAL A 265 -1.95 2.09 -12.49
N VAL A 266 -2.96 2.75 -13.09
CA VAL A 266 -3.62 2.25 -14.31
C VAL A 266 -2.62 2.05 -15.45
N ALA A 267 -1.75 3.03 -15.68
CA ALA A 267 -0.74 2.97 -16.74
C ALA A 267 0.30 1.87 -16.48
N ALA A 268 0.81 1.74 -15.26
CA ALA A 268 1.80 0.73 -14.89
C ALA A 268 1.27 -0.69 -15.12
N LEU A 269 0.02 -0.96 -14.73
CA LEU A 269 -0.62 -2.26 -14.95
C LEU A 269 -0.91 -2.52 -16.44
N ASN A 270 -1.32 -1.50 -17.20
CA ASN A 270 -1.51 -1.63 -18.65
C ASN A 270 -0.21 -1.95 -19.39
N HIS A 271 0.91 -1.39 -18.96
CA HIS A 271 2.23 -1.67 -19.53
C HIS A 271 2.84 -2.99 -19.04
N ASP A 272 2.13 -3.74 -18.19
CA ASP A 272 2.65 -4.94 -17.51
C ASP A 272 4.00 -4.67 -16.84
N MET A 273 4.09 -3.53 -16.15
CA MET A 273 5.28 -3.18 -15.36
C MET A 273 5.60 -4.35 -14.41
N PRO A 274 6.84 -4.86 -14.41
CA PRO A 274 7.27 -5.88 -13.46
C PRO A 274 6.89 -5.47 -12.03
N PHE A 275 6.24 -6.37 -11.29
CA PHE A 275 5.70 -6.05 -9.96
C PHE A 275 6.78 -5.64 -8.94
N ASP A 276 8.01 -6.15 -9.11
CA ASP A 276 9.16 -5.70 -8.33
C ASP A 276 9.47 -4.21 -8.57
N GLN A 277 9.51 -3.78 -9.84
CA GLN A 277 9.67 -2.37 -10.20
C GLN A 277 8.46 -1.53 -9.74
N PHE A 278 7.24 -2.02 -9.95
CA PHE A 278 6.02 -1.38 -9.48
C PHE A 278 6.03 -1.13 -7.97
N THR A 279 6.55 -2.07 -7.19
CA THR A 279 6.75 -1.93 -5.74
C THR A 279 7.84 -0.91 -5.42
N ILE A 280 8.99 -0.98 -6.10
CA ILE A 280 10.12 -0.08 -5.86
C ILE A 280 9.74 1.38 -6.13
N GLU A 281 9.04 1.66 -7.24
CA GLU A 281 8.64 3.03 -7.58
C GLU A 281 7.63 3.60 -6.56
N GLN A 282 6.70 2.80 -6.07
CA GLN A 282 5.74 3.26 -5.06
C GLN A 282 6.39 3.52 -3.71
N LEU A 283 7.31 2.66 -3.27
CA LEU A 283 7.93 2.80 -1.96
C LEU A 283 9.07 3.83 -1.94
N ALA A 284 9.79 3.98 -3.05
CA ALA A 284 11.04 4.74 -3.10
C ALA A 284 11.37 5.34 -4.49
N GLY A 285 10.39 5.56 -5.37
CA GLY A 285 10.62 6.12 -6.70
C GLY A 285 11.27 7.51 -6.68
N ASP A 286 11.04 8.30 -5.63
CA ASP A 286 11.69 9.60 -5.41
C ASP A 286 13.18 9.50 -5.06
N LEU A 287 13.63 8.33 -4.59
CA LEU A 287 15.03 8.05 -4.24
C LEU A 287 15.81 7.36 -5.36
N LEU A 288 15.16 7.06 -6.50
CA LEU A 288 15.87 6.51 -7.65
C LEU A 288 16.83 7.56 -8.24
N PRO A 289 18.04 7.17 -8.68
CA PRO A 289 18.93 8.07 -9.38
C PRO A 289 18.24 8.68 -10.60
N ASP A 290 18.29 10.00 -10.72
CA ASP A 290 17.64 10.76 -11.80
C ASP A 290 16.14 10.45 -11.95
N ALA A 291 15.44 10.27 -10.81
CA ALA A 291 14.02 9.92 -10.76
C ALA A 291 13.14 10.75 -11.72
N THR A 292 12.44 10.02 -12.59
CA THR A 292 11.48 10.56 -13.56
C THR A 292 10.25 11.16 -12.86
N ILE A 293 9.42 11.88 -13.61
CA ILE A 293 8.16 12.43 -13.08
C ILE A 293 7.24 11.29 -12.65
N GLU A 294 7.13 10.25 -13.47
CA GLU A 294 6.30 9.07 -13.24
C GLU A 294 6.74 8.32 -11.96
N GLN A 295 8.05 8.14 -11.76
CA GLN A 295 8.59 7.52 -10.54
C GLN A 295 8.31 8.35 -9.28
N LYS A 296 8.28 9.68 -9.38
CA LYS A 296 7.88 10.54 -8.26
C LYS A 296 6.38 10.46 -8.01
N ILE A 297 5.56 10.41 -9.06
CA ILE A 297 4.10 10.22 -8.94
C ILE A 297 3.76 8.89 -8.26
N ALA A 298 4.51 7.82 -8.54
CA ALA A 298 4.33 6.51 -7.92
C ALA A 298 4.36 6.56 -6.39
N THR A 299 5.17 7.45 -5.82
CA THR A 299 5.27 7.66 -4.37
C THR A 299 4.03 8.29 -3.73
N GLY A 300 3.03 8.66 -4.55
CA GLY A 300 1.67 8.98 -4.11
C GLY A 300 1.03 7.87 -3.25
N PHE A 301 1.53 6.63 -3.32
CA PHE A 301 1.22 5.57 -2.35
C PHE A 301 1.36 6.06 -0.89
N HIS A 302 2.48 6.70 -0.55
CA HIS A 302 2.74 7.23 0.82
C HIS A 302 1.85 8.42 1.21
N ARG A 303 1.17 9.00 0.22
CA ARG A 303 0.28 10.16 0.35
C ARG A 303 -1.18 9.73 0.48
N CYS A 304 -1.47 8.42 0.38
CA CYS A 304 -2.80 7.88 0.57
C CYS A 304 -3.21 7.84 2.06
N THR A 305 -2.25 7.87 2.99
CA THR A 305 -2.48 7.94 4.44
C THR A 305 -3.44 9.08 4.81
N THR A 306 -4.28 8.87 5.81
CA THR A 306 -5.17 9.93 6.31
C THR A 306 -4.35 11.04 6.97
N CYS A 307 -4.75 12.30 6.79
CA CYS A 307 -4.08 13.45 7.39
C CYS A 307 -5.08 14.30 8.16
N ASN A 308 -4.86 14.50 9.46
CA ASN A 308 -5.75 15.32 10.27
C ASN A 308 -5.34 16.80 10.17
N VAL A 309 -6.22 17.63 9.61
CA VAL A 309 -6.03 19.09 9.42
C VAL A 309 -6.92 19.91 10.36
N GLU A 310 -7.39 19.32 11.46
CA GLU A 310 -8.31 19.95 12.40
C GLU A 310 -7.61 20.81 13.45
N ALA A 311 -8.32 21.82 13.94
CA ALA A 311 -7.84 22.67 15.01
C ALA A 311 -7.63 21.85 16.30
N GLY A 312 -6.43 21.91 16.86
CA GLY A 312 -6.07 21.23 18.10
C GLY A 312 -5.30 19.91 17.93
N VAL A 313 -5.05 19.45 16.70
CA VAL A 313 -4.16 18.30 16.48
C VAL A 313 -2.70 18.69 16.78
N ASP A 314 -1.96 17.78 17.40
CA ASP A 314 -0.50 17.88 17.52
C ASP A 314 0.14 17.46 16.18
N PRO A 315 0.93 18.34 15.52
CA PRO A 315 1.53 18.03 14.22
C PRO A 315 2.48 16.84 14.23
N GLU A 316 3.20 16.61 15.32
CA GLU A 316 4.11 15.49 15.45
C GLU A 316 3.33 14.19 15.69
N GLU A 317 2.27 14.21 16.50
CA GLU A 317 1.34 13.08 16.63
C GLU A 317 0.72 12.70 15.28
N ASN A 318 0.23 13.68 14.53
CA ASN A 318 -0.34 13.45 13.20
C ASN A 318 0.68 12.83 12.24
N ARG A 319 1.94 13.27 12.28
CA ARG A 319 3.04 12.68 11.48
C ARG A 319 3.33 11.25 11.90
N VAL A 320 3.43 10.98 13.20
CA VAL A 320 3.67 9.62 13.74
C VAL A 320 2.55 8.67 13.34
N ASN A 321 1.29 9.10 13.39
CA ASN A 321 0.14 8.30 12.95
C ASN A 321 0.20 7.95 11.46
N GLN A 322 0.65 8.88 10.61
CA GLN A 322 0.87 8.60 9.19
C GLN A 322 1.98 7.57 8.97
N ILE A 323 3.02 7.58 9.79
CA ILE A 323 4.10 6.58 9.69
C ILE A 323 3.63 5.20 10.13
N ILE A 324 2.86 5.13 11.23
CA ILE A 324 2.20 3.90 11.66
C ILE A 324 1.34 3.34 10.52
N ASP A 325 0.54 4.19 9.88
CA ASP A 325 -0.30 3.80 8.73
C ASP A 325 0.54 3.27 7.56
N ARG A 326 1.69 3.90 7.23
CA ARG A 326 2.62 3.42 6.20
C ARG A 326 3.23 2.05 6.53
N VAL A 327 3.67 1.83 7.77
CA VAL A 327 4.24 0.55 8.22
C VAL A 327 3.19 -0.55 8.12
N ASN A 328 2.00 -0.32 8.69
CA ASN A 328 0.92 -1.29 8.72
C ASN A 328 0.42 -1.61 7.31
N THR A 329 0.18 -0.58 6.49
CA THR A 329 -0.25 -0.78 5.10
C THR A 329 0.81 -1.55 4.32
N THR A 330 2.10 -1.25 4.49
CA THR A 330 3.16 -1.99 3.81
C THR A 330 3.22 -3.46 4.26
N GLY A 331 3.11 -3.72 5.56
CA GLY A 331 3.08 -5.08 6.12
C GLY A 331 1.89 -5.89 5.61
N THR A 332 0.70 -5.32 5.67
CA THR A 332 -0.52 -5.98 5.19
C THR A 332 -0.47 -6.19 3.68
N VAL A 333 -0.12 -5.16 2.90
CA VAL A 333 -0.14 -5.23 1.44
C VAL A 333 0.96 -6.14 0.90
N TRP A 334 2.22 -6.00 1.27
CA TRP A 334 3.26 -6.85 0.66
C TRP A 334 3.52 -8.15 1.42
N LEU A 335 3.50 -8.12 2.75
CA LEU A 335 3.84 -9.29 3.56
C LEU A 335 2.61 -10.12 3.95
N GLY A 336 1.39 -9.63 3.73
CA GLY A 336 0.17 -10.31 4.17
C GLY A 336 0.21 -10.61 5.67
N THR A 337 0.70 -9.65 6.45
CA THR A 337 0.96 -9.81 7.89
C THR A 337 0.43 -8.59 8.64
N THR A 338 -0.32 -8.83 9.71
CA THR A 338 -0.78 -7.79 10.64
C THR A 338 0.32 -7.41 11.63
N LEU A 339 1.04 -6.33 11.37
CA LEU A 339 2.12 -5.85 12.24
C LEU A 339 1.63 -4.95 13.39
N GLU A 340 0.34 -4.60 13.42
CA GLU A 340 -0.25 -3.61 14.32
C GLU A 340 -0.03 -3.93 15.80
N CYS A 341 -0.14 -5.21 16.20
CA CYS A 341 0.12 -5.59 17.59
C CYS A 341 1.56 -5.28 18.01
N ALA A 342 2.51 -5.37 17.07
CA ALA A 342 3.93 -5.09 17.29
C ALA A 342 4.21 -3.61 17.63
N GLN A 343 3.25 -2.71 17.40
CA GLN A 343 3.38 -1.29 17.76
C GLN A 343 3.55 -1.10 19.28
N CYS A 344 2.83 -1.88 20.09
CA CYS A 344 2.75 -1.71 21.54
C CYS A 344 3.56 -2.74 22.33
N HIS A 345 3.66 -3.98 21.83
CA HIS A 345 4.36 -5.11 22.45
C HIS A 345 4.76 -6.13 21.37
N ASN A 346 5.56 -7.15 21.66
CA ASN A 346 5.89 -8.18 20.65
C ASN A 346 4.64 -8.88 20.09
N HIS A 347 4.62 -9.22 18.80
CA HIS A 347 3.45 -9.81 18.17
C HIS A 347 3.04 -11.12 18.87
N LYS A 348 1.73 -11.32 19.06
CA LYS A 348 1.22 -12.41 19.89
C LYS A 348 1.42 -13.79 19.24
N TYR A 349 1.40 -13.92 17.93
CA TYR A 349 1.46 -15.26 17.31
C TYR A 349 2.57 -15.43 16.29
N ASP A 350 3.08 -14.33 15.79
CA ASP A 350 4.00 -14.30 14.65
C ASP A 350 5.36 -13.81 15.12
N PRO A 351 6.45 -14.15 14.42
CA PRO A 351 7.80 -13.94 14.89
C PRO A 351 8.27 -12.48 14.70
N PHE A 352 7.39 -11.51 14.92
CA PHE A 352 7.69 -10.08 14.78
C PHE A 352 7.73 -9.41 16.16
N THR A 353 8.86 -8.80 16.47
CA THR A 353 9.07 -8.06 17.72
C THR A 353 8.64 -6.61 17.57
N GLN A 354 8.43 -5.94 18.71
CA GLN A 354 8.25 -4.50 18.72
C GLN A 354 9.48 -3.78 18.17
N GLN A 355 10.68 -4.31 18.40
CA GLN A 355 11.89 -3.76 17.82
C GLN A 355 11.85 -3.82 16.28
N ASP A 356 11.47 -4.97 15.70
CA ASP A 356 11.31 -5.11 14.24
C ASP A 356 10.32 -4.07 13.69
N TYR A 357 9.21 -3.83 14.40
CA TYR A 357 8.22 -2.82 14.02
C TYR A 357 8.83 -1.42 13.94
N TYR A 358 9.57 -0.98 14.96
CA TYR A 358 10.18 0.35 14.96
C TYR A 358 11.41 0.46 14.04
N GLN A 359 12.03 -0.66 13.68
CA GLN A 359 13.06 -0.70 12.63
C GLN A 359 12.43 -0.50 11.25
N LEU A 360 11.26 -1.09 10.98
CA LEU A 360 10.46 -0.80 9.79
C LEU A 360 9.96 0.65 9.79
N PHE A 361 9.48 1.15 10.93
CA PHE A 361 9.08 2.55 11.13
C PHE A 361 10.19 3.52 10.74
N ALA A 362 11.45 3.21 11.05
CA ALA A 362 12.58 4.07 10.76
C ALA A 362 12.76 4.36 9.25
N PHE A 363 12.43 3.42 8.36
CA PHE A 363 12.46 3.67 6.91
C PHE A 363 11.49 4.79 6.49
N PHE A 364 10.37 4.94 7.17
CA PHE A 364 9.33 5.91 6.83
C PHE A 364 9.36 7.16 7.72
N ASN A 365 10.32 7.29 8.64
CA ASN A 365 10.34 8.38 9.62
C ASN A 365 10.94 9.69 9.08
N ASN A 366 11.66 9.65 7.95
CA ASN A 366 12.37 10.82 7.40
C ASN A 366 11.47 11.76 6.56
N THR A 367 10.34 12.21 7.11
CA THR A 367 9.28 12.89 6.34
C THR A 367 8.95 14.26 6.95
N PRO A 368 8.61 15.29 6.14
CA PRO A 368 8.20 16.59 6.66
C PRO A 368 6.87 16.51 7.42
N LEU A 369 6.54 17.58 8.15
CA LEU A 369 5.19 17.77 8.68
C LEU A 369 4.23 18.10 7.54
N GLU A 370 3.06 17.45 7.56
CA GLU A 370 2.05 17.55 6.50
C GLU A 370 0.90 18.49 6.86
N VAL A 371 1.13 19.34 7.84
CA VAL A 371 0.19 20.31 8.37
C VAL A 371 0.91 21.63 8.58
N LYS A 372 0.29 22.74 8.19
CA LYS A 372 0.87 24.08 8.42
C LYS A 372 0.49 24.58 9.80
N GLN A 373 1.38 25.32 10.45
CA GLN A 373 1.08 26.10 11.66
C GLN A 373 1.26 27.60 11.35
N PRO A 374 0.23 28.29 10.83
CA PRO A 374 0.37 29.67 10.33
C PRO A 374 0.88 30.67 11.37
N ASN A 375 0.64 30.41 12.66
CA ASN A 375 0.96 31.31 13.77
C ASN A 375 1.75 30.62 14.91
N GLY A 376 2.22 29.37 14.71
CA GLY A 376 2.78 28.55 15.80
C GLY A 376 1.75 28.08 16.85
N GLU A 377 0.47 28.43 16.67
CA GLU A 377 -0.67 27.95 17.45
C GLU A 377 -1.69 27.31 16.50
N GLY A 378 -1.92 26.01 16.66
CA GLY A 378 -2.91 25.25 15.89
C GLY A 378 -2.49 24.91 14.45
N VAL A 379 -3.31 24.07 13.81
CA VAL A 379 -3.11 23.57 12.45
C VAL A 379 -4.00 24.33 11.46
N ALA A 380 -3.43 24.65 10.29
CA ALA A 380 -4.17 25.19 9.16
C ALA A 380 -5.16 24.15 8.62
N PHE A 381 -6.28 24.63 8.08
CA PHE A 381 -7.31 23.77 7.51
C PHE A 381 -6.94 23.16 6.14
N ASP A 382 -5.71 23.41 5.67
CA ASP A 382 -5.17 22.91 4.41
C ASP A 382 -4.04 21.92 4.68
N THR A 383 -4.01 20.83 3.93
CA THR A 383 -2.87 19.91 3.92
C THR A 383 -1.61 20.64 3.49
N ALA A 384 -0.50 20.35 4.17
CA ALA A 384 0.84 20.76 3.76
C ALA A 384 1.59 19.54 3.23
N GLY A 385 2.62 19.77 2.42
CA GLY A 385 3.51 18.70 2.02
C GLY A 385 4.16 18.96 0.68
N PRO A 386 5.06 18.06 0.28
CA PRO A 386 5.67 18.12 -1.04
C PRO A 386 4.62 17.84 -2.12
N GLU A 387 4.50 18.81 -3.02
CA GLU A 387 3.69 18.74 -4.24
C GLU A 387 4.61 18.91 -5.46
N MET A 388 4.17 18.36 -6.58
CA MET A 388 4.82 18.50 -7.88
C MET A 388 3.82 19.06 -8.90
N GLU A 389 4.27 20.00 -9.73
CA GLU A 389 3.54 20.39 -10.94
C GLU A 389 3.62 19.29 -11.99
N LEU A 390 2.47 18.92 -12.55
CA LEU A 390 2.38 17.98 -13.66
C LEU A 390 2.66 18.69 -14.98
N PRO A 391 3.18 17.95 -16.00
CA PRO A 391 3.30 18.47 -17.34
C PRO A 391 1.94 18.96 -17.87
N TRP A 392 1.98 20.07 -18.60
CA TRP A 392 0.78 20.60 -19.24
C TRP A 392 0.30 19.63 -20.33
N THR A 393 -0.99 19.30 -20.29
CA THR A 393 -1.66 18.60 -21.39
C THR A 393 -1.79 19.51 -22.61
N GLU A 394 -1.92 18.93 -23.81
CA GLU A 394 -2.18 19.72 -25.03
C GLU A 394 -3.42 20.62 -24.89
N GLU A 395 -4.46 20.13 -24.23
CA GLU A 395 -5.68 20.90 -24.03
C GLU A 395 -5.44 22.10 -23.09
N GLN A 396 -4.72 21.90 -21.98
CA GLN A 396 -4.35 23.01 -21.10
C GLN A 396 -3.46 24.03 -21.83
N LEU A 397 -2.53 23.58 -22.69
CA LEU A 397 -1.72 24.48 -23.52
C LEU A 397 -2.56 25.29 -24.51
N ARG A 398 -3.56 24.66 -25.16
CA ARG A 398 -4.49 25.34 -26.05
C ARG A 398 -5.35 26.37 -25.30
N GLN A 399 -5.88 26.00 -24.14
CA GLN A 399 -6.68 26.90 -23.30
C GLN A 399 -5.86 28.09 -22.79
N LYS A 400 -4.63 27.84 -22.33
CA LYS A 400 -3.68 28.87 -21.92
C LYS A 400 -3.40 29.83 -23.07
N SER A 401 -3.03 29.31 -24.24
CA SER A 401 -2.73 30.14 -25.43
C SER A 401 -3.93 30.99 -25.84
N LYS A 402 -5.15 30.43 -25.80
CA LYS A 402 -6.38 31.17 -26.06
C LYS A 402 -6.60 32.29 -25.05
N LEU A 403 -6.44 32.02 -23.74
CA LEU A 403 -6.58 33.02 -22.69
C LEU A 403 -5.50 34.11 -22.78
N GLU A 404 -4.27 33.76 -23.15
CA GLU A 404 -3.20 34.74 -23.40
C GLU A 404 -3.57 35.69 -24.54
N GLN A 405 -4.12 35.18 -25.64
CA GLN A 405 -4.63 36.01 -26.75
C GLN A 405 -5.81 36.89 -26.31
N GLU A 406 -6.76 36.36 -25.54
CA GLU A 406 -7.88 37.14 -25.00
C GLU A 406 -7.38 38.25 -24.05
N VAL A 407 -6.39 37.98 -23.21
CA VAL A 407 -5.76 38.97 -22.32
C VAL A 407 -5.04 40.06 -23.13
N GLU A 408 -4.28 39.70 -24.15
CA GLU A 408 -3.58 40.66 -25.02
C GLU A 408 -4.57 41.56 -25.77
N GLN A 409 -5.66 40.97 -26.29
CA GLN A 409 -6.72 41.73 -26.95
C GLN A 409 -7.44 42.67 -25.98
N ALA A 410 -7.79 42.19 -24.79
CA ALA A 410 -8.44 43.00 -23.76
C ALA A 410 -7.53 44.15 -23.28
N GLN A 411 -6.24 43.89 -23.10
CA GLN A 411 -5.25 44.91 -22.75
C GLN A 411 -5.15 45.97 -23.85
N SER A 412 -5.10 45.57 -25.12
CA SER A 412 -5.06 46.50 -26.25
C SER A 412 -6.29 47.41 -26.31
N LEU A 413 -7.48 46.87 -26.00
CA LEU A 413 -8.73 47.64 -25.95
C LEU A 413 -8.77 48.62 -24.77
N VAL A 414 -8.21 48.24 -23.61
CA VAL A 414 -8.02 49.14 -22.47
C VAL A 414 -7.10 50.29 -22.86
N ASP A 415 -5.95 49.99 -23.48
CA ASP A 415 -4.95 51.00 -23.87
C ASP A 415 -5.47 51.92 -24.98
N GLU A 416 -6.25 51.41 -25.93
CA GLU A 416 -6.95 52.23 -26.92
C GLU A 416 -7.96 53.18 -26.27
N ARG A 417 -8.78 52.69 -25.32
CA ARG A 417 -9.74 53.53 -24.61
C ARG A 417 -9.05 54.61 -23.78
N ILE A 418 -7.98 54.27 -23.08
CA ILE A 418 -7.13 55.24 -22.35
C ILE A 418 -6.63 56.32 -23.30
N ARG A 419 -6.01 55.96 -24.44
CA ARG A 419 -5.53 56.94 -25.43
C ARG A 419 -6.63 57.87 -25.94
N LYS A 420 -7.84 57.35 -26.19
CA LYS A 420 -8.99 58.16 -26.62
C LYS A 420 -9.46 59.13 -25.53
N LEU A 421 -9.50 58.67 -24.28
CA LEU A 421 -9.86 59.51 -23.13
C LEU A 421 -8.81 60.61 -22.92
N ASP A 422 -7.53 60.26 -22.95
CA ASP A 422 -6.43 61.22 -22.80
C ASP A 422 -6.48 62.32 -23.87
N GLY A 423 -6.67 61.93 -25.13
CA GLY A 423 -6.81 62.89 -26.24
C GLY A 423 -8.10 63.73 -26.19
N SER A 424 -9.09 63.33 -25.38
CA SER A 424 -10.35 64.07 -25.19
C SER A 424 -10.36 64.89 -23.89
N PHE A 425 -9.41 64.64 -22.99
CA PHE A 425 -9.37 65.24 -21.66
C PHE A 425 -9.21 66.76 -21.70
N GLU A 426 -8.39 67.29 -22.61
CA GLU A 426 -8.23 68.74 -22.79
C GLU A 426 -9.54 69.46 -23.16
N LYS A 427 -10.52 68.73 -23.71
CA LYS A 427 -11.84 69.25 -24.10
C LYS A 427 -12.93 68.92 -23.07
N TRP A 428 -12.59 68.21 -22.00
CA TRP A 428 -13.53 67.82 -20.98
C TRP A 428 -13.91 69.03 -20.13
N GLN A 429 -15.21 69.36 -20.12
CA GLN A 429 -15.78 70.37 -19.23
C GLN A 429 -16.73 69.68 -18.25
N PRO A 430 -16.41 69.66 -16.94
CA PRO A 430 -17.29 69.08 -15.94
C PRO A 430 -18.60 69.89 -15.86
N SER A 431 -19.73 69.18 -15.83
CA SER A 431 -21.06 69.81 -15.72
C SER A 431 -21.20 70.53 -14.37
N ALA A 432 -21.92 71.66 -14.36
CA ALA A 432 -22.22 72.40 -13.13
C ALA A 432 -23.05 71.57 -12.12
N ASP A 433 -23.78 70.57 -12.60
CA ASP A 433 -24.64 69.70 -11.79
C ASP A 433 -23.96 68.36 -11.41
N ALA A 434 -22.69 68.16 -11.77
CA ALA A 434 -21.99 66.90 -11.48
C ALA A 434 -21.51 66.84 -10.02
N GLU A 435 -21.85 65.75 -9.32
CA GLU A 435 -21.33 65.47 -7.99
C GLU A 435 -19.94 64.82 -8.09
N PHE A 436 -18.93 65.54 -7.58
CA PHE A 436 -17.56 65.05 -7.45
C PHE A 436 -17.22 64.80 -5.98
N PRO A 437 -16.35 63.82 -5.66
CA PRO A 437 -15.69 63.74 -4.36
C PRO A 437 -15.03 65.08 -4.00
N ASP A 438 -14.97 65.42 -2.71
CA ASP A 438 -14.53 66.75 -2.26
C ASP A 438 -13.13 67.14 -2.78
N GLU A 439 -12.23 66.16 -2.84
CA GLU A 439 -10.87 66.30 -3.37
C GLU A 439 -10.88 66.72 -4.86
N ILE A 440 -11.70 66.07 -5.68
CA ILE A 440 -11.83 66.37 -7.11
C ILE A 440 -12.58 67.68 -7.34
N ARG A 441 -13.59 67.98 -6.50
CA ARG A 441 -14.36 69.22 -6.58
C ARG A 441 -13.46 70.45 -6.38
N GLN A 442 -12.50 70.39 -5.46
CA GLN A 442 -11.52 71.46 -5.24
C GLN A 442 -10.65 71.70 -6.49
N LEU A 443 -10.19 70.62 -7.13
CA LEU A 443 -9.36 70.69 -8.34
C LEU A 443 -10.14 71.22 -9.55
N VAL A 444 -11.40 70.81 -9.71
CA VAL A 444 -12.29 71.29 -10.78
C VAL A 444 -12.57 72.79 -10.65
N ASN A 445 -12.73 73.31 -9.43
CA ASN A 445 -13.02 74.72 -9.18
C ASN A 445 -11.78 75.63 -9.25
N LYS A 446 -10.59 75.07 -9.26
CA LYS A 446 -9.33 75.82 -9.41
C LYS A 446 -9.20 76.33 -10.85
N PRO A 447 -8.83 77.61 -11.07
CA PRO A 447 -8.57 78.16 -12.41
C PRO A 447 -7.55 77.31 -13.17
N VAL A 448 -7.77 77.09 -14.47
CA VAL A 448 -6.96 76.17 -15.29
C VAL A 448 -5.47 76.58 -15.30
N ASP A 449 -5.19 77.88 -15.26
CA ASP A 449 -3.86 78.49 -15.23
C ASP A 449 -3.16 78.39 -13.85
N GLU A 450 -3.89 78.02 -12.80
CA GLU A 450 -3.35 77.79 -11.45
C GLU A 450 -3.16 76.30 -11.13
N ARG A 451 -3.64 75.39 -11.98
CA ARG A 451 -3.53 73.94 -11.79
C ARG A 451 -2.09 73.48 -11.97
N THR A 452 -1.58 72.68 -11.03
CA THR A 452 -0.28 72.04 -11.13
C THR A 452 -0.35 70.80 -12.03
N GLU A 453 0.80 70.22 -12.35
CA GLU A 453 0.87 68.95 -13.08
C GLU A 453 0.26 67.80 -12.28
N GLU A 454 0.39 67.82 -10.95
CA GLU A 454 -0.25 66.86 -10.04
C GLU A 454 -1.79 67.02 -10.02
N ASP A 455 -2.30 68.26 -10.04
CA ASP A 455 -3.74 68.53 -10.17
C ASP A 455 -4.29 67.95 -11.49
N HIS A 456 -3.52 68.07 -12.57
CA HIS A 456 -3.86 67.54 -13.90
C HIS A 456 -3.90 66.01 -13.92
N GLU A 457 -2.91 65.34 -13.31
CA GLU A 457 -2.87 63.88 -13.20
C GLU A 457 -4.04 63.32 -12.37
N GLN A 458 -4.38 63.98 -11.25
CA GLN A 458 -5.51 63.56 -10.40
C GLN A 458 -6.85 63.70 -11.12
N LEU A 459 -7.06 64.80 -11.86
CA LEU A 459 -8.25 65.00 -12.67
C LEU A 459 -8.32 64.01 -13.84
N LEU A 460 -7.21 63.72 -14.51
CA LEU A 460 -7.15 62.73 -15.60
C LEU A 460 -7.44 61.32 -15.08
N LYS A 461 -6.90 60.97 -13.92
CA LYS A 461 -7.20 59.70 -13.24
C LYS A 461 -8.69 59.59 -12.95
N HIS A 462 -9.29 60.61 -12.33
CA HIS A 462 -10.73 60.60 -12.05
C HIS A 462 -11.57 60.54 -13.32
N TYR A 463 -11.19 61.29 -14.36
CA TYR A 463 -11.86 61.27 -15.66
C TYR A 463 -11.84 59.86 -16.28
N ARG A 464 -10.69 59.18 -16.26
CA ARG A 464 -10.59 57.78 -16.70
C ARG A 464 -11.44 56.84 -15.84
N GLU A 465 -11.43 57.00 -14.52
CA GLU A 465 -12.17 56.14 -13.58
C GLU A 465 -13.69 56.37 -13.64
N SER A 466 -14.14 57.55 -14.06
CA SER A 466 -15.55 57.84 -14.31
C SER A 466 -16.08 57.29 -15.64
N ASP A 467 -15.20 56.86 -16.55
CA ASP A 467 -15.60 56.27 -17.83
C ASP A 467 -16.09 54.82 -17.66
N ALA A 468 -17.40 54.63 -17.82
CA ALA A 468 -18.03 53.31 -17.65
C ALA A 468 -17.48 52.25 -18.62
N GLU A 469 -17.09 52.65 -19.85
CA GLU A 469 -16.52 51.74 -20.84
C GLU A 469 -15.12 51.26 -20.42
N LEU A 470 -14.24 52.17 -19.98
CA LEU A 470 -12.91 51.81 -19.47
C LEU A 470 -13.01 50.91 -18.25
N MET A 471 -13.89 51.22 -17.30
CA MET A 471 -14.06 50.39 -16.09
C MET A 471 -14.56 49.00 -16.41
N LYS A 472 -15.49 48.87 -17.38
CA LYS A 472 -15.93 47.56 -17.88
C LYS A 472 -14.77 46.76 -18.49
N ARG A 473 -13.96 47.39 -19.36
CA ARG A 473 -12.82 46.73 -20.01
C ARG A 473 -11.70 46.36 -19.02
N LYS A 474 -11.42 47.20 -18.03
CA LYS A 474 -10.48 46.89 -16.95
C LYS A 474 -10.93 45.70 -16.12
N LYS A 475 -12.24 45.60 -15.84
CA LYS A 475 -12.81 44.44 -15.17
C LYS A 475 -12.67 43.18 -16.01
N GLU A 476 -13.06 43.21 -17.28
CA GLU A 476 -12.89 42.08 -18.21
C GLU A 476 -11.42 41.61 -18.29
N LEU A 477 -10.47 42.54 -18.39
CA LEU A 477 -9.04 42.23 -18.38
C LEU A 477 -8.59 41.59 -17.05
N THR A 478 -9.09 42.08 -15.92
CA THR A 478 -8.78 41.54 -14.59
C THR A 478 -9.33 40.11 -14.45
N ASP A 479 -10.57 39.89 -14.89
CA ASP A 479 -11.23 38.59 -14.89
C ASP A 479 -10.49 37.60 -15.80
N LEU A 480 -10.05 38.02 -17.00
CA LEU A 480 -9.23 37.22 -17.91
C LEU A 480 -7.86 36.88 -17.32
N LYS A 481 -7.17 37.85 -16.69
CA LYS A 481 -5.90 37.60 -16.00
C LYS A 481 -6.06 36.63 -14.84
N ALA A 482 -7.16 36.72 -14.08
CA ALA A 482 -7.48 35.78 -13.01
C ALA A 482 -7.73 34.36 -13.57
N ARG A 483 -8.48 34.24 -14.67
CA ARG A 483 -8.71 32.95 -15.35
C ARG A 483 -7.42 32.35 -15.89
N LEU A 484 -6.55 33.15 -16.53
CA LEU A 484 -5.25 32.70 -17.00
C LEU A 484 -4.37 32.20 -15.86
N LYS A 485 -4.32 32.93 -14.73
CA LYS A 485 -3.60 32.50 -13.52
C LYS A 485 -4.17 31.19 -12.95
N ALA A 486 -5.48 31.01 -13.00
CA ALA A 486 -6.16 29.79 -12.54
C ALA A 486 -5.95 28.57 -13.46
N THR A 487 -5.48 28.76 -14.70
CA THR A 487 -5.24 27.67 -15.68
C THR A 487 -3.88 26.98 -15.43
N GLY A 488 -3.20 27.23 -14.31
CA GLY A 488 -1.88 26.66 -13.99
C GLY A 488 -1.81 25.13 -14.13
N PRO A 489 -0.59 24.56 -14.18
CA PRO A 489 -0.45 23.11 -14.26
C PRO A 489 -1.16 22.47 -13.07
N SER A 490 -1.81 21.33 -13.31
CA SER A 490 -2.32 20.50 -12.22
C SER A 490 -1.16 20.08 -11.32
N THR A 491 -1.41 19.93 -10.03
CA THR A 491 -0.40 19.41 -9.10
C THR A 491 -0.77 18.01 -8.65
N THR A 492 0.20 17.32 -8.04
CA THR A 492 -0.05 16.07 -7.33
C THR A 492 0.83 15.98 -6.10
N LEU A 493 0.34 15.29 -5.07
CA LEU A 493 1.13 14.90 -3.92
C LEU A 493 2.20 13.88 -4.30
N VAL A 494 3.42 14.08 -3.80
CA VAL A 494 4.56 13.15 -3.94
C VAL A 494 5.26 12.98 -2.59
N MET A 495 6.16 12.01 -2.49
CA MET A 495 7.00 11.83 -1.31
C MET A 495 8.35 12.54 -1.49
N VAL A 496 8.85 13.15 -0.41
CA VAL A 496 10.20 13.76 -0.36
C VAL A 496 10.77 13.53 1.03
N GLU A 497 12.02 13.06 1.10
CA GLU A 497 12.76 12.93 2.34
C GLU A 497 13.43 14.23 2.78
N GLN A 498 13.58 14.41 4.10
CA GLN A 498 14.33 15.54 4.63
C GLN A 498 15.84 15.32 4.47
N GLU A 499 16.60 16.42 4.38
CA GLU A 499 18.08 16.38 4.31
C GLU A 499 18.70 15.79 5.60
N GLU A 500 18.12 16.10 6.77
CA GLU A 500 18.58 15.59 8.06
C GLU A 500 17.69 14.42 8.52
N PRO A 501 18.24 13.19 8.66
CA PRO A 501 17.48 12.04 9.13
C PRO A 501 16.94 12.24 10.55
N ARG A 502 15.67 11.87 10.76
CA ARG A 502 15.07 11.86 12.10
C ARG A 502 15.49 10.62 12.89
N MET A 503 15.85 10.82 14.16
CA MET A 503 16.07 9.72 15.09
C MET A 503 14.76 8.95 15.31
N THR A 504 14.83 7.61 15.28
CA THR A 504 13.72 6.73 15.64
C THR A 504 14.00 6.08 17.00
N ALA A 505 12.96 5.95 17.82
CA ALA A 505 13.00 5.25 19.09
C ALA A 505 11.79 4.31 19.21
N ILE A 506 11.95 3.22 19.96
CA ILE A 506 10.84 2.32 20.30
C ILE A 506 9.89 3.05 21.25
N PHE A 507 8.62 3.22 20.88
CA PHE A 507 7.66 3.85 21.77
C PHE A 507 7.14 2.87 22.83
N LYS A 508 7.28 3.22 24.10
CA LYS A 508 6.79 2.39 25.20
C LYS A 508 5.27 2.27 25.11
N ARG A 509 4.75 1.04 24.98
CA ARG A 509 3.32 0.77 24.77
C ARG A 509 2.71 1.55 23.59
N GLY A 510 3.51 1.84 22.56
CA GLY A 510 3.06 2.58 21.38
C GLY A 510 2.87 4.09 21.57
N ASN A 511 3.18 4.64 22.76
CA ASN A 511 3.00 6.06 23.03
C ASN A 511 4.22 6.89 22.62
N PHE A 512 4.06 7.71 21.57
CA PHE A 512 5.12 8.54 20.99
C PHE A 512 5.72 9.57 21.97
N LEU A 513 4.98 9.95 23.03
CA LEU A 513 5.47 10.84 24.09
C LEU A 513 6.43 10.16 25.06
N THR A 514 6.54 8.83 25.01
CA THR A 514 7.41 8.03 25.88
C THR A 514 8.41 7.21 25.05
N PRO A 515 9.42 7.88 24.45
CA PRO A 515 10.46 7.19 23.69
C PRO A 515 11.30 6.29 24.59
N GLY A 516 11.59 5.09 24.10
CA GLY A 516 12.50 4.10 24.68
C GLY A 516 13.85 4.11 23.98
N ALA A 517 14.41 2.92 23.75
CA ALA A 517 15.70 2.76 23.09
C ALA A 517 15.67 3.27 21.64
N ALA A 518 16.76 3.92 21.21
CA ALA A 518 16.95 4.33 19.82
C ALA A 518 17.11 3.09 18.91
N VAL A 519 16.55 3.15 17.71
CA VAL A 519 16.66 2.10 16.69
C VAL A 519 16.92 2.71 15.31
N GLY A 520 17.70 2.01 14.50
CA GLY A 520 17.95 2.36 13.10
C GLY A 520 17.12 1.52 12.13
N PRO A 521 17.07 1.92 10.84
CA PRO A 521 16.36 1.17 9.81
C PRO A 521 17.02 -0.19 9.54
N THR A 522 16.24 -1.26 9.70
CA THR A 522 16.60 -2.64 9.33
C THR A 522 15.33 -3.49 9.19
N THR A 523 15.48 -4.74 8.79
CA THR A 523 14.39 -5.65 8.44
C THR A 523 14.17 -6.70 9.54
N PRO A 524 12.96 -7.27 9.67
CA PRO A 524 12.66 -8.23 10.72
C PRO A 524 13.59 -9.45 10.71
N ALA A 525 14.10 -9.82 11.88
CA ALA A 525 15.06 -10.94 12.00
C ALA A 525 14.46 -12.31 11.62
N ALA A 526 13.12 -12.43 11.63
CA ALA A 526 12.42 -13.64 11.22
C ALA A 526 12.37 -13.85 9.70
N LEU A 527 12.74 -12.84 8.92
CA LEU A 527 12.81 -12.88 7.46
C LEU A 527 14.27 -12.83 7.00
N HIS A 528 14.49 -12.91 5.68
CA HIS A 528 15.84 -12.83 5.13
C HIS A 528 16.50 -11.48 5.47
N PRO A 529 17.83 -11.44 5.67
CA PRO A 529 18.52 -10.20 6.00
C PRO A 529 18.51 -9.23 4.81
N ILE A 530 18.58 -7.93 5.11
CA ILE A 530 18.92 -6.91 4.12
C ILE A 530 20.42 -6.99 3.78
N GLU A 531 20.74 -7.03 2.49
CA GLU A 531 22.12 -7.07 2.02
C GLU A 531 22.79 -5.70 2.16
N GLY A 532 24.04 -5.66 2.62
CA GLY A 532 24.83 -4.42 2.71
C GLY A 532 24.40 -3.46 3.83
N GLN A 533 24.34 -3.95 5.08
CA GLN A 533 23.97 -3.23 6.31
C GLN A 533 24.91 -2.06 6.71
N ASP A 534 25.33 -1.20 5.77
CA ASP A 534 25.98 0.07 6.10
C ASP A 534 24.93 1.19 6.23
N GLU A 535 25.37 2.39 6.65
CA GLU A 535 24.61 3.64 6.92
C GLU A 535 23.64 4.11 5.78
N SER A 536 23.48 3.33 4.71
CA SER A 536 22.66 3.53 3.52
C SER A 536 21.29 2.82 3.49
N SER A 537 20.84 2.21 4.61
CA SER A 537 19.51 1.58 4.72
C SER A 537 18.37 2.61 4.67
N ASN A 538 18.05 3.11 3.48
CA ASN A 538 16.95 4.02 3.18
C ASN A 538 15.73 3.26 2.61
N ARG A 539 14.65 3.98 2.27
CA ARG A 539 13.45 3.35 1.68
C ARG A 539 13.72 2.56 0.40
N LEU A 540 14.71 2.96 -0.40
CA LEU A 540 15.05 2.24 -1.63
C LEU A 540 15.68 0.87 -1.32
N ALA A 541 16.55 0.79 -0.32
CA ALA A 541 17.11 -0.47 0.16
C ALA A 541 16.00 -1.39 0.70
N PHE A 542 15.06 -0.83 1.47
CA PHE A 542 13.90 -1.56 1.98
C PHE A 542 12.98 -2.07 0.85
N ALA A 543 12.69 -1.23 -0.15
CA ALA A 543 11.83 -1.62 -1.27
C ALA A 543 12.45 -2.78 -2.08
N ARG A 544 13.77 -2.77 -2.30
CA ARG A 544 14.50 -3.87 -2.94
C ARG A 544 14.53 -5.14 -2.10
N TRP A 545 14.69 -5.00 -0.78
CA TRP A 545 14.60 -6.12 0.15
C TRP A 545 13.23 -6.81 0.07
N LEU A 546 12.15 -6.02 0.02
CA LEU A 546 10.78 -6.52 0.01
C LEU A 546 10.52 -7.43 -1.18
N VAL A 547 10.99 -7.04 -2.38
CA VAL A 547 10.81 -7.79 -3.64
C VAL A 547 12.00 -8.67 -4.00
N SER A 548 12.87 -8.96 -3.04
CA SER A 548 13.93 -9.95 -3.22
C SER A 548 13.31 -11.34 -3.48
N ALA A 549 13.97 -12.13 -4.32
CA ALA A 549 13.60 -13.54 -4.53
C ALA A 549 13.72 -14.39 -3.25
N ASP A 550 14.39 -13.90 -2.21
CA ASP A 550 14.47 -14.54 -0.90
C ASP A 550 13.28 -14.21 0.02
N ASN A 551 12.42 -13.26 -0.36
CA ASN A 551 11.23 -12.94 0.42
C ASN A 551 10.18 -14.06 0.28
N PRO A 552 9.76 -14.72 1.38
CA PRO A 552 8.85 -15.86 1.31
C PRO A 552 7.37 -15.46 1.13
N LEU A 553 7.03 -14.18 1.30
CA LEU A 553 5.66 -13.71 1.41
C LEU A 553 5.18 -12.98 0.15
N VAL A 554 5.96 -12.02 -0.37
CA VAL A 554 5.47 -11.06 -1.38
C VAL A 554 4.86 -11.73 -2.60
N ALA A 555 5.54 -12.70 -3.20
CA ALA A 555 5.01 -13.40 -4.36
C ALA A 555 3.72 -14.16 -4.01
N ARG A 556 3.71 -14.94 -2.92
CA ARG A 556 2.53 -15.72 -2.49
C ARG A 556 1.32 -14.83 -2.19
N VAL A 557 1.54 -13.75 -1.45
CA VAL A 557 0.51 -12.80 -1.05
C VAL A 557 -0.08 -12.14 -2.30
N THR A 558 0.77 -11.69 -3.22
CA THR A 558 0.36 -11.02 -4.46
C THR A 558 -0.46 -11.95 -5.35
N VAL A 559 0.04 -13.15 -5.66
CA VAL A 559 -0.70 -14.09 -6.52
C VAL A 559 -1.98 -14.57 -5.88
N ASN A 560 -2.02 -14.73 -4.55
CA ASN A 560 -3.22 -15.12 -3.83
C ASN A 560 -4.33 -14.06 -3.92
N ARG A 561 -3.98 -12.76 -3.95
CA ARG A 561 -4.98 -11.70 -4.15
C ARG A 561 -5.54 -11.68 -5.55
N TRP A 562 -4.69 -11.87 -6.57
CA TRP A 562 -5.17 -11.97 -7.95
C TRP A 562 -6.04 -13.20 -8.15
N TRP A 563 -5.65 -14.32 -7.54
CA TRP A 563 -6.48 -15.51 -7.46
C TRP A 563 -7.83 -15.22 -6.79
N ALA A 564 -7.83 -14.53 -5.65
CA ALA A 564 -9.06 -14.15 -4.95
C ALA A 564 -9.97 -13.24 -5.80
N GLU A 565 -9.41 -12.31 -6.56
CA GLU A 565 -10.17 -11.44 -7.46
C GLU A 565 -10.81 -12.20 -8.63
N ILE A 566 -10.17 -13.27 -9.13
CA ILE A 566 -10.68 -14.08 -10.26
C ILE A 566 -11.61 -15.20 -9.80
N PHE A 567 -11.35 -15.81 -8.64
CA PHE A 567 -12.14 -16.93 -8.14
C PHE A 567 -13.18 -16.54 -7.08
N GLY A 568 -13.13 -15.30 -6.59
CA GLY A 568 -13.94 -14.81 -5.47
C GLY A 568 -13.43 -15.25 -4.09
N ARG A 569 -12.37 -16.07 -4.02
CA ARG A 569 -11.74 -16.56 -2.79
C ARG A 569 -10.27 -16.91 -3.06
N GLY A 570 -9.36 -16.49 -2.18
CA GLY A 570 -7.94 -16.84 -2.27
C GLY A 570 -7.68 -18.33 -1.97
N ILE A 571 -6.54 -18.84 -2.43
CA ILE A 571 -5.99 -20.14 -2.00
C ILE A 571 -5.75 -20.11 -0.48
N VAL A 572 -5.26 -18.98 0.02
CA VAL A 572 -5.35 -18.55 1.41
C VAL A 572 -6.52 -17.58 1.52
N GLU A 573 -7.54 -17.95 2.29
CA GLU A 573 -8.77 -17.16 2.41
C GLU A 573 -8.53 -15.80 3.07
N THR A 574 -7.67 -15.76 4.09
CA THR A 574 -7.26 -14.55 4.80
C THR A 574 -6.21 -13.80 3.99
N VAL A 575 -6.66 -13.05 2.97
CA VAL A 575 -5.78 -12.33 2.02
C VAL A 575 -4.83 -11.29 2.65
N GLU A 576 -5.07 -10.92 3.92
CA GLU A 576 -4.29 -9.95 4.70
C GLU A 576 -3.52 -10.59 5.88
N ASP A 577 -3.71 -11.90 6.11
CA ASP A 577 -3.04 -12.63 7.20
C ASP A 577 -2.63 -14.04 6.74
N PHE A 578 -1.34 -14.17 6.45
CA PHE A 578 -0.62 -15.42 6.14
C PHE A 578 0.10 -15.98 7.37
N GLY A 579 -0.01 -15.29 8.52
CA GLY A 579 0.59 -15.68 9.78
C GLY A 579 -0.14 -16.83 10.44
N VAL A 580 0.15 -17.03 11.72
CA VAL A 580 -0.37 -18.16 12.52
C VAL A 580 -1.88 -18.09 12.75
N GLN A 581 -2.48 -16.89 12.69
CA GLN A 581 -3.94 -16.72 12.79
C GLN A 581 -4.65 -16.79 11.43
N GLY A 582 -3.88 -16.76 10.34
CA GLY A 582 -4.37 -16.93 8.98
C GLY A 582 -4.90 -18.33 8.70
N SER A 583 -5.73 -18.43 7.67
CA SER A 583 -6.19 -19.72 7.16
C SER A 583 -5.07 -20.46 6.42
N PRO A 584 -4.91 -21.79 6.59
CA PRO A 584 -3.95 -22.54 5.80
C PRO A 584 -4.35 -22.57 4.32
N PRO A 585 -3.39 -22.64 3.38
CA PRO A 585 -3.68 -22.71 1.96
C PRO A 585 -4.45 -23.99 1.61
N THR A 586 -5.45 -23.87 0.74
CA THR A 586 -6.22 -25.02 0.25
C THR A 586 -5.38 -25.92 -0.66
N HIS A 587 -4.55 -25.28 -1.49
CA HIS A 587 -3.63 -25.87 -2.46
C HIS A 587 -2.20 -25.31 -2.23
N PRO A 588 -1.47 -25.75 -1.18
CA PRO A 588 -0.15 -25.21 -0.85
C PRO A 588 0.86 -25.31 -2.00
N GLU A 589 0.90 -26.45 -2.69
CA GLU A 589 1.82 -26.66 -3.81
C GLU A 589 1.46 -25.78 -5.01
N LEU A 590 0.17 -25.56 -5.29
CA LEU A 590 -0.25 -24.63 -6.34
C LEU A 590 0.17 -23.19 -6.02
N LEU A 591 -0.01 -22.76 -4.76
CA LEU A 591 0.39 -21.42 -4.32
C LEU A 591 1.90 -21.21 -4.47
N ASP A 592 2.71 -22.17 -4.02
CA ASP A 592 4.16 -22.11 -4.17
C ASP A 592 4.58 -22.14 -5.62
N TRP A 593 3.92 -22.97 -6.45
CA TRP A 593 4.19 -23.02 -7.89
C TRP A 593 3.88 -21.68 -8.57
N LEU A 594 2.71 -21.08 -8.31
CA LEU A 594 2.33 -19.77 -8.86
C LEU A 594 3.27 -18.65 -8.38
N ALA A 595 3.68 -18.68 -7.11
CA ALA A 595 4.59 -17.69 -6.55
C ALA A 595 5.97 -17.77 -7.21
N VAL A 596 6.51 -18.98 -7.45
CA VAL A 596 7.79 -19.14 -8.14
C VAL A 596 7.65 -18.81 -9.63
N GLU A 597 6.54 -19.20 -10.26
CA GLU A 597 6.21 -18.87 -11.65
C GLU A 597 6.21 -17.37 -11.89
N PHE A 598 5.60 -16.61 -10.97
CA PHE A 598 5.56 -15.15 -10.99
C PHE A 598 6.95 -14.53 -11.01
N VAL A 599 7.82 -14.96 -10.10
CA VAL A 599 9.18 -14.41 -9.96
C VAL A 599 10.05 -14.80 -11.16
N GLU A 600 9.97 -16.06 -11.61
CA GLU A 600 10.79 -16.56 -12.73
C GLU A 600 10.39 -15.95 -14.09
N HIS A 601 9.14 -15.50 -14.23
CA HIS A 601 8.65 -14.80 -15.44
C HIS A 601 8.69 -13.28 -15.30
N GLY A 602 9.66 -12.77 -14.53
CA GLY A 602 9.95 -11.34 -14.47
C GLY A 602 8.86 -10.52 -13.81
N TRP A 603 8.14 -11.09 -12.84
CA TRP A 603 7.10 -10.41 -12.09
C TRP A 603 5.95 -9.87 -12.96
N SER A 604 5.66 -10.53 -14.09
CA SER A 604 4.56 -10.16 -15.00
C SER A 604 3.21 -10.57 -14.42
N MET A 605 2.32 -9.59 -14.27
CA MET A 605 0.94 -9.83 -13.84
C MET A 605 0.11 -10.44 -14.98
N LYS A 606 0.27 -9.91 -16.20
CA LYS A 606 -0.47 -10.41 -17.37
C LYS A 606 -0.14 -11.86 -17.68
N HIS A 607 1.12 -12.29 -17.50
CA HIS A 607 1.53 -13.69 -17.62
C HIS A 607 0.70 -14.60 -16.71
N LEU A 608 0.61 -14.27 -15.42
CA LEU A 608 -0.17 -15.09 -14.49
C LEU A 608 -1.67 -15.03 -14.75
N HIS A 609 -2.22 -13.87 -15.10
CA HIS A 609 -3.64 -13.79 -15.44
C HIS A 609 -3.98 -14.62 -16.67
N ARG A 610 -3.16 -14.55 -17.71
CA ARG A 610 -3.26 -15.41 -18.89
C ARG A 610 -3.27 -16.88 -18.50
N LEU A 611 -2.29 -17.30 -17.70
CA LEU A 611 -2.16 -18.69 -17.23
C LEU A 611 -3.40 -19.16 -16.47
N ILE A 612 -3.95 -18.30 -15.60
CA ILE A 612 -5.17 -18.59 -14.83
C ILE A 612 -6.38 -18.72 -15.76
N VAL A 613 -6.66 -17.74 -16.62
CA VAL A 613 -7.87 -17.73 -17.45
C VAL A 613 -7.83 -18.76 -18.60
N MET A 614 -6.64 -19.25 -18.95
CA MET A 614 -6.44 -20.34 -19.90
C MET A 614 -6.52 -21.74 -19.25
N SER A 615 -6.56 -21.83 -17.91
CA SER A 615 -6.68 -23.12 -17.21
C SER A 615 -8.06 -23.75 -17.41
N ALA A 616 -8.12 -25.08 -17.49
CA ALA A 616 -9.40 -25.79 -17.50
C ALA A 616 -10.19 -25.51 -16.21
N THR A 617 -9.48 -25.35 -15.08
CA THR A 617 -10.00 -24.98 -13.76
C THR A 617 -10.85 -23.72 -13.83
N TYR A 618 -10.35 -22.65 -14.47
CA TYR A 618 -11.09 -21.40 -14.65
C TYR A 618 -12.27 -21.57 -15.62
N GLN A 619 -12.08 -22.34 -16.69
CA GLN A 619 -13.08 -22.48 -17.76
C GLN A 619 -14.27 -23.36 -17.40
N GLN A 620 -14.24 -24.05 -16.25
CA GLN A 620 -15.34 -24.87 -15.75
C GLN A 620 -16.69 -24.13 -15.69
N ASP A 621 -17.78 -24.87 -15.81
CA ASP A 621 -19.15 -24.41 -15.56
C ASP A 621 -19.37 -24.15 -14.07
N SER A 622 -20.09 -23.08 -13.72
CA SER A 622 -20.36 -22.68 -12.33
C SER A 622 -21.66 -23.28 -11.76
N ARG A 623 -22.43 -24.04 -12.54
CA ARG A 623 -23.63 -24.75 -12.07
C ARG A 623 -23.23 -25.79 -11.04
N VAL A 624 -24.03 -25.90 -9.99
CA VAL A 624 -23.75 -26.76 -8.84
C VAL A 624 -24.93 -27.68 -8.59
N SER A 625 -24.68 -28.98 -8.46
CA SER A 625 -25.69 -29.94 -8.01
C SER A 625 -25.91 -29.84 -6.50
N PRO A 626 -27.06 -30.29 -5.95
CA PRO A 626 -27.27 -30.34 -4.51
C PRO A 626 -26.15 -31.10 -3.76
N GLU A 627 -25.66 -32.19 -4.32
CA GLU A 627 -24.59 -33.01 -3.75
C GLU A 627 -23.24 -32.27 -3.75
N GLN A 628 -22.90 -31.57 -4.84
CA GLN A 628 -21.69 -30.74 -4.91
C GLN A 628 -21.77 -29.55 -3.94
N LEU A 629 -22.96 -28.98 -3.75
CA LEU A 629 -23.18 -27.88 -2.82
C LEU A 629 -23.06 -28.34 -1.36
N GLU A 630 -23.52 -29.55 -1.04
CA GLU A 630 -23.34 -30.15 0.29
C GLU A 630 -21.88 -30.49 0.56
N PHE A 631 -21.15 -31.00 -0.45
CA PHE A 631 -19.74 -31.38 -0.34
C PHE A 631 -18.81 -30.16 -0.18
N ASP A 632 -18.97 -29.15 -1.03
CA ASP A 632 -18.10 -27.97 -1.07
C ASP A 632 -18.93 -26.72 -1.41
N PRO A 633 -19.65 -26.14 -0.44
CA PRO A 633 -20.55 -25.02 -0.68
C PRO A 633 -19.83 -23.78 -1.22
N ASP A 634 -18.58 -23.59 -0.82
CA ASP A 634 -17.79 -22.41 -1.13
C ASP A 634 -16.86 -22.58 -2.34
N ASN A 635 -16.89 -23.73 -3.01
CA ASN A 635 -15.98 -24.07 -4.12
C ASN A 635 -14.49 -24.01 -3.72
N LYS A 636 -14.18 -24.37 -2.47
CA LYS A 636 -12.83 -24.39 -1.90
C LYS A 636 -11.87 -25.29 -2.67
N TRP A 637 -12.38 -26.37 -3.24
CA TRP A 637 -11.60 -27.38 -3.96
C TRP A 637 -11.64 -27.22 -5.48
N LEU A 638 -12.32 -26.17 -5.98
CA LEU A 638 -12.30 -25.78 -7.39
C LEU A 638 -12.86 -26.86 -8.33
N ALA A 639 -13.87 -27.61 -7.88
CA ALA A 639 -14.57 -28.61 -8.68
C ALA A 639 -15.56 -28.01 -9.69
N ARG A 640 -15.70 -26.68 -9.72
CA ARG A 640 -16.57 -25.92 -10.63
C ARG A 640 -16.01 -24.53 -10.88
N GLY A 641 -16.53 -23.86 -11.91
CA GLY A 641 -16.09 -22.51 -12.29
C GLY A 641 -16.42 -21.44 -11.25
N PRO A 642 -15.70 -20.31 -11.26
CA PRO A 642 -15.91 -19.25 -10.29
C PRO A 642 -17.29 -18.60 -10.43
N ARG A 643 -17.85 -18.16 -9.30
CA ARG A 643 -19.14 -17.45 -9.23
C ARG A 643 -19.19 -16.60 -7.97
N TYR A 644 -19.16 -15.28 -8.14
CA TYR A 644 -19.20 -14.31 -7.06
C TYR A 644 -19.99 -13.07 -7.45
N ARG A 645 -20.23 -12.18 -6.49
CA ARG A 645 -20.96 -10.93 -6.72
C ARG A 645 -19.99 -9.87 -7.23
N LEU A 646 -20.43 -9.10 -8.22
CA LEU A 646 -19.68 -7.94 -8.69
C LEU A 646 -19.66 -6.84 -7.60
N PRO A 647 -18.55 -6.10 -7.45
CA PRO A 647 -18.51 -4.91 -6.61
C PRO A 647 -19.42 -3.82 -7.18
N ALA A 648 -19.78 -2.85 -6.35
CA ALA A 648 -20.80 -1.85 -6.67
C ALA A 648 -20.41 -0.97 -7.89
N GLU A 649 -19.14 -0.61 -7.99
CA GLU A 649 -18.55 0.10 -9.13
C GLU A 649 -18.70 -0.71 -10.41
N ALA A 650 -18.40 -2.01 -10.36
CA ALA A 650 -18.53 -2.89 -11.51
C ALA A 650 -20.00 -3.06 -11.93
N ILE A 651 -20.94 -3.14 -10.98
CA ILE A 651 -22.38 -3.16 -11.28
C ILE A 651 -22.78 -1.89 -12.05
N ARG A 652 -22.34 -0.71 -11.59
CA ARG A 652 -22.59 0.57 -12.26
C ARG A 652 -21.96 0.59 -13.66
N ASP A 653 -20.70 0.22 -13.79
CA ASP A 653 -19.97 0.21 -15.07
C ASP A 653 -20.64 -0.71 -16.09
N ASN A 654 -21.09 -1.90 -15.63
CA ASN A 654 -21.80 -2.85 -16.47
C ASN A 654 -23.16 -2.31 -16.93
N ALA A 655 -23.91 -1.65 -16.05
CA ALA A 655 -25.18 -1.03 -16.42
C ALA A 655 -24.99 0.07 -17.47
N LEU A 656 -23.94 0.88 -17.35
CA LEU A 656 -23.57 1.89 -18.33
C LEU A 656 -23.08 1.28 -19.66
N ALA A 657 -22.30 0.20 -19.60
CA ALA A 657 -21.79 -0.48 -20.79
C ALA A 657 -22.94 -1.09 -21.61
N VAL A 658 -23.83 -1.84 -20.94
CA VAL A 658 -24.98 -2.50 -21.59
C VAL A 658 -25.98 -1.49 -22.15
N SER A 659 -26.11 -0.30 -21.54
CA SER A 659 -26.96 0.78 -22.06
C SER A 659 -26.31 1.64 -23.14
N GLY A 660 -25.03 1.38 -23.49
CA GLY A 660 -24.28 2.17 -24.48
C GLY A 660 -23.92 3.58 -24.01
N LEU A 661 -23.96 3.85 -22.71
CA LEU A 661 -23.67 5.16 -22.12
C LEU A 661 -22.23 5.29 -21.61
N LEU A 662 -21.56 4.17 -21.29
CA LEU A 662 -20.24 4.18 -20.66
C LEU A 662 -19.21 4.95 -21.50
N SER A 663 -18.59 5.97 -20.89
CA SER A 663 -17.41 6.62 -21.47
C SER A 663 -16.19 5.71 -21.33
N ARG A 664 -15.45 5.57 -22.44
CA ARG A 664 -14.18 4.82 -22.50
C ARG A 664 -12.95 5.72 -22.25
N ARG A 665 -13.15 6.95 -21.78
CA ARG A 665 -12.05 7.88 -21.48
C ARG A 665 -11.28 7.42 -20.24
N ILE A 666 -9.96 7.33 -20.37
CA ILE A 666 -9.03 6.91 -19.33
C ILE A 666 -8.32 8.13 -18.71
N GLY A 667 -8.16 8.11 -17.39
CA GLY A 667 -7.37 9.09 -16.64
C GLY A 667 -8.02 10.47 -16.42
N GLY A 668 -7.29 11.40 -15.84
CA GLY A 668 -7.71 12.77 -15.51
C GLY A 668 -8.32 12.92 -14.10
N PRO A 669 -8.72 14.13 -13.71
CA PRO A 669 -9.27 14.38 -12.38
C PRO A 669 -10.55 13.58 -12.07
N PRO A 670 -10.92 13.43 -10.78
CA PRO A 670 -12.14 12.74 -10.39
C PRO A 670 -13.40 13.42 -10.94
N VAL A 671 -14.44 12.63 -11.16
CA VAL A 671 -15.74 13.09 -11.67
C VAL A 671 -16.86 12.96 -10.64
N TYR A 672 -17.91 13.71 -10.85
CA TYR A 672 -19.04 13.96 -9.95
C TYR A 672 -20.36 13.58 -10.63
N PRO A 673 -20.63 12.28 -10.86
CA PRO A 673 -21.87 11.83 -11.49
C PRO A 673 -23.12 12.20 -10.66
N PRO A 674 -24.31 12.23 -11.27
CA PRO A 674 -25.54 12.57 -10.55
C PRO A 674 -25.74 11.76 -9.27
N GLN A 675 -26.10 12.43 -8.18
CA GLN A 675 -26.50 11.79 -6.92
C GLN A 675 -27.74 12.45 -6.29
N PRO A 676 -28.48 11.76 -5.41
CA PRO A 676 -29.57 12.37 -4.67
C PRO A 676 -29.11 13.56 -3.81
N SER A 677 -30.00 14.53 -3.62
CA SER A 677 -29.71 15.71 -2.80
C SER A 677 -29.57 15.35 -1.31
N GLY A 678 -28.70 16.07 -0.59
CA GLY A 678 -28.55 15.95 0.86
C GLY A 678 -27.72 14.77 1.35
N ILE A 679 -27.10 13.98 0.45
CA ILE A 679 -26.17 12.89 0.81
C ILE A 679 -24.75 13.41 1.02
N TRP A 680 -24.35 14.42 0.26
CA TRP A 680 -23.09 15.13 0.45
C TRP A 680 -23.16 16.04 1.69
N ARG A 681 -23.24 15.44 2.88
CA ARG A 681 -23.36 16.17 4.15
C ARG A 681 -22.05 16.85 4.53
N HIS A 682 -22.20 18.00 5.15
CA HIS A 682 -21.12 18.92 5.45
C HIS A 682 -20.93 19.04 6.97
N THR A 683 -19.70 18.85 7.43
CA THR A 683 -19.25 19.19 8.79
C THR A 683 -18.09 20.19 8.65
N GLY A 684 -18.27 21.46 9.03
CA GLY A 684 -17.20 22.47 9.00
C GLY A 684 -17.55 23.80 8.32
N ARG A 685 -16.58 24.74 8.30
CA ARG A 685 -16.76 26.14 7.83
C ARG A 685 -16.67 26.33 6.30
N ASN A 686 -15.92 25.48 5.58
CA ASN A 686 -15.69 25.58 4.12
C ASN A 686 -15.76 24.20 3.44
N PRO A 687 -16.95 23.57 3.33
CA PRO A 687 -17.02 22.24 2.75
C PRO A 687 -16.95 22.28 1.21
N PRO A 688 -16.30 21.28 0.57
CA PRO A 688 -16.34 21.16 -0.89
C PRO A 688 -17.77 20.96 -1.41
N GLN A 689 -18.13 21.66 -2.49
CA GLN A 689 -19.42 21.51 -3.14
C GLN A 689 -19.40 20.33 -4.11
N TYR A 690 -20.52 19.60 -4.20
CA TYR A 690 -20.69 18.55 -5.19
C TYR A 690 -21.35 19.12 -6.45
N GLU A 691 -20.54 19.56 -7.40
CA GLU A 691 -21.02 20.09 -8.66
C GLU A 691 -21.23 18.92 -9.63
N THR A 692 -22.50 18.61 -9.94
CA THR A 692 -22.82 17.45 -10.78
C THR A 692 -22.31 17.66 -12.20
N ASP A 693 -21.51 16.71 -12.67
CA ASP A 693 -20.97 16.72 -14.03
C ASP A 693 -22.06 16.58 -15.09
N THR A 694 -21.78 17.25 -16.21
CA THR A 694 -22.61 17.24 -17.41
C THR A 694 -21.85 16.60 -18.58
N GLY A 695 -22.55 16.12 -19.59
CA GLY A 695 -21.92 15.49 -20.76
C GLY A 695 -21.34 14.11 -20.47
N GLU A 696 -20.15 13.82 -21.00
CA GLU A 696 -19.49 12.51 -20.95
C GLU A 696 -19.08 12.11 -19.53
N ASP A 697 -18.61 13.07 -18.72
CA ASP A 697 -17.98 12.80 -17.42
C ASP A 697 -18.91 12.10 -16.42
N ARG A 698 -20.24 12.29 -16.57
CA ARG A 698 -21.25 11.60 -15.75
C ARG A 698 -21.33 10.08 -15.97
N PHE A 699 -20.79 9.61 -17.09
CA PHE A 699 -20.84 8.21 -17.52
C PHE A 699 -19.45 7.54 -17.51
N ARG A 700 -18.44 8.14 -16.88
CA ARG A 700 -17.14 7.49 -16.68
C ARG A 700 -17.25 6.30 -15.72
N ARG A 701 -16.26 5.41 -15.80
CA ARG A 701 -16.11 4.26 -14.91
C ARG A 701 -16.09 4.66 -13.43
N GLY A 702 -16.57 3.78 -12.57
CA GLY A 702 -16.60 3.96 -11.12
C GLY A 702 -15.23 4.31 -10.52
N LEU A 703 -14.15 3.81 -11.13
CA LEU A 703 -12.76 4.14 -10.80
C LEU A 703 -12.45 5.65 -10.76
N TYR A 704 -13.13 6.44 -11.60
CA TYR A 704 -12.91 7.89 -11.71
C TYR A 704 -13.90 8.71 -10.90
N VAL A 705 -14.90 8.09 -10.30
CA VAL A 705 -15.87 8.79 -9.47
C VAL A 705 -15.17 9.21 -8.18
N VAL A 706 -15.38 10.46 -7.78
CA VAL A 706 -14.77 11.03 -6.57
C VAL A 706 -14.96 10.11 -5.36
N TRP A 707 -13.86 9.79 -4.68
CA TRP A 707 -13.85 9.00 -3.45
C TRP A 707 -13.53 9.88 -2.26
N ARG A 708 -14.59 10.34 -1.57
CA ARG A 708 -14.49 11.11 -0.34
C ARG A 708 -14.74 10.21 0.87
N ARG A 709 -13.76 10.06 1.76
CA ARG A 709 -13.80 9.07 2.86
C ARG A 709 -15.02 9.22 3.78
N SER A 710 -15.41 10.44 4.12
CA SER A 710 -16.52 10.69 5.04
C SER A 710 -17.90 10.62 4.34
N ALA A 711 -17.93 10.63 3.01
CA ALA A 711 -19.16 10.62 2.21
C ALA A 711 -18.90 9.97 0.84
N PRO A 712 -18.73 8.64 0.77
CA PRO A 712 -18.54 7.93 -0.49
C PRO A 712 -19.72 8.15 -1.45
N TYR A 713 -19.49 7.92 -2.74
CA TYR A 713 -20.57 8.01 -3.71
C TYR A 713 -21.69 7.02 -3.35
N PRO A 714 -22.98 7.43 -3.31
CA PRO A 714 -24.01 6.67 -2.60
C PRO A 714 -24.31 5.29 -3.19
N SER A 715 -23.98 5.05 -4.45
CA SER A 715 -24.18 3.73 -5.06
C SER A 715 -23.06 2.73 -4.74
N PHE A 716 -21.98 3.15 -4.06
CA PHE A 716 -20.82 2.32 -3.73
C PHE A 716 -20.79 1.85 -2.27
N VAL A 717 -21.82 2.15 -1.49
CA VAL A 717 -21.93 1.86 -0.05
C VAL A 717 -23.17 1.05 0.31
#